data_AF-A0AAV7K8A0-F1
#
_entry.id   AF-A0AAV7K8A0-F1
#
_cell.length_a   1.000
_cell.length_b   1.000
_cell.length_c   1.000
_cell.angle_alpha   90.00
_cell.angle_beta   90.00
_cell.angle_gamma   90.00
#
_symmetry.space_group_name_H-M   'P 1'
#
loop_
_entity.id
_entity.type
_entity.pdbx_description
1 polymer ?
#
loop_
_entity_poly.entity_id
_entity_poly.type
_entity_poly.pdbx_seq_one_letter_code
_entity_poly.pdbx_strand_id
1 'polypeptide(L)'
;MDRIVASSMTAVIALKDFEVIVHSKVAKAGWSLLKRLLFFFPGDCQNTEAAMKAAKCHQFITWSYENTLDILANRFPNRIICLCKPNYLHLNNFACYDAFVEKATTFGDPKYSPSVKSFTSLSCCIDTLCKEKYIAECIDEISVMGFSKGCIVLNQLVYEIQMGFQDENIAQFISMLREFYWLDGGHNGTAEIWISDLNILESFARINPRIYIGVTPYQMKSVVKSWAAKEKRKFVERLESGDFDDKEYVERLARVDNNVNLGPLKKPEEFCPDALLKSFQESIIVLNQLKTKNQKKVDKIEKQCYIIAKEHDDNLKKQRLIFQDSFRTYEQLELKVRTMAAKVVHLGDQLETANKKKNKTDEALQLIKYFNIFQRNEENETKLFSNNSQVFEAAKVLDILTSFATDLPDKYTEVRSRIEAKSRDTEKSLLKEFHHAHTHNDTERMRKCGQTLSLFPKFDDQSVSLSAVALSQAFINITGYFPMLTLTSAVDRLFTKSDVIGRNKYTGLLLQRSLLVNAYLMLPIAFIWLNTENIMLLLRQPPELSALAGEYVTVYIAILPALCVSSAVVKTLQLQEVIIPSLLILMSANFIEVVIVYPLAYFTDIGVRAFALGPVIAFYFIAISHCMYLRCVKIWKRIWCGFSFEAWESWCQYICYGVPLLLVNLLEIVSIQSGAFILGIASYQPVVDIGIHVVATCINSLISVSCMSLSLATSIRLSQLSYESQRKRIKKIVINSLIAIIIISLSQSVILAAGSQFWGRVFSSDLRVASGLANILFLLAAYHPFEGLLILFQAVLNGLRRHHVNSIFTLFFCVVSFPIAIILAMFLPDQALGYWVGITTGYFTRIVLYIAITIVYLSVISTVSYAQTRIKESTPLVANDIPQHTEIPCYISTVGGFGCLKWKIFLLKILLLLVLVIPFIPLIGCRYSTYKKEIYNISYIQAPLDVFCLIFLPFNYTIPLNQTI
;
A
#
# COMPACT_ATOMS: atom_id res chain seq x y z
N MET A 1 59.14 11.52 -54.46
CA MET A 1 59.69 12.53 -53.54
C MET A 1 58.90 13.79 -53.83
N ASP A 2 57.99 14.29 -52.99
CA ASP A 2 57.86 14.14 -51.54
C ASP A 2 56.41 14.12 -51.05
N ARG A 3 56.19 13.29 -50.02
CA ARG A 3 54.97 13.22 -49.22
C ARG A 3 54.75 14.55 -48.51
N ILE A 4 53.71 15.30 -48.86
CA ILE A 4 53.12 16.25 -47.91
C ILE A 4 52.11 15.46 -47.09
N VAL A 5 52.61 14.89 -45.99
CA VAL A 5 51.81 14.37 -44.89
C VAL A 5 50.94 15.54 -44.40
N ALA A 6 49.63 15.45 -44.58
CA ALA A 6 48.68 16.33 -43.92
C ALA A 6 48.76 16.05 -42.42
N SER A 7 49.69 16.74 -41.74
CA SER A 7 49.79 16.72 -40.29
C SER A 7 48.61 17.51 -39.73
N SER A 8 47.61 16.80 -39.21
CA SER A 8 46.61 17.39 -38.33
C SER A 8 47.35 18.02 -37.16
N MET A 9 47.16 19.32 -36.93
CA MET A 9 47.74 20.01 -35.78
C MET A 9 46.66 20.13 -34.71
N THR A 10 46.96 19.60 -33.53
CA THR A 10 46.11 19.70 -32.33
C THR A 10 46.83 20.63 -31.35
N ALA A 11 46.18 21.71 -30.92
CA ALA A 11 46.74 22.66 -29.95
C ALA A 11 45.88 22.67 -28.68
N VAL A 12 46.52 22.63 -27.51
CA VAL A 12 45.85 22.75 -26.20
C VAL A 12 46.10 24.16 -25.68
N ILE A 13 45.02 24.90 -25.43
CA ILE A 13 45.05 26.30 -25.00
C ILE A 13 44.40 26.36 -23.62
N ALA A 14 45.16 26.82 -22.64
CA ALA A 14 44.69 27.00 -21.27
C ALA A 14 44.12 28.41 -21.11
N LEU A 15 42.81 28.50 -20.89
CA LEU A 15 42.14 29.75 -20.53
C LEU A 15 42.05 29.86 -19.01
N LYS A 16 41.70 31.05 -18.52
CA LYS A 16 41.57 31.34 -17.08
C LYS A 16 40.66 30.36 -16.35
N ASP A 17 39.57 29.92 -17.00
CA ASP A 17 38.51 29.13 -16.37
C ASP A 17 38.41 27.68 -16.89
N PHE A 18 38.99 27.34 -18.04
CA PHE A 18 38.94 25.99 -18.64
C PHE A 18 40.00 25.80 -19.74
N GLU A 19 40.21 24.57 -20.19
CA GLU A 19 41.13 24.24 -21.29
C GLU A 19 40.36 23.91 -22.58
N VAL A 20 40.88 24.33 -23.73
CA VAL A 20 40.32 24.04 -25.05
C VAL A 20 41.34 23.35 -25.93
N ILE A 21 40.92 22.29 -26.62
CA ILE A 21 41.71 21.64 -27.66
C ILE A 21 41.16 22.07 -29.02
N VAL A 22 42.00 22.70 -29.84
CA VAL A 22 41.64 23.15 -31.19
C VAL A 22 42.22 22.18 -32.21
N HIS A 23 41.39 21.73 -33.15
CA HIS A 23 41.77 20.79 -34.19
C HIS A 23 41.07 21.12 -35.51
N SER A 24 41.79 20.98 -36.62
CA SER A 24 41.24 21.08 -37.98
C SER A 24 42.05 20.21 -38.95
N LYS A 25 41.35 19.73 -39.99
CA LYS A 25 41.95 18.99 -41.11
C LYS A 25 42.60 19.91 -42.16
N VAL A 26 42.29 21.20 -42.15
CA VAL A 26 42.91 22.17 -43.05
C VAL A 26 44.34 22.45 -42.56
N ALA A 27 45.30 22.59 -43.48
CA ALA A 27 46.67 22.94 -43.13
C ALA A 27 46.71 24.29 -42.38
N LYS A 28 47.65 24.46 -41.44
CA LYS A 28 47.76 25.63 -40.55
C LYS A 28 47.70 26.99 -41.26
N ALA A 29 48.22 27.07 -42.49
CA ALA A 29 48.18 28.28 -43.32
C ALA A 29 46.76 28.72 -43.73
N GLY A 30 45.74 27.85 -43.62
CA GLY A 30 44.34 28.12 -43.95
C GLY A 30 43.40 28.24 -42.75
N TRP A 31 43.88 28.13 -41.51
CA TRP A 31 43.03 28.23 -40.31
C TRP A 31 42.41 29.62 -40.15
N SER A 32 43.17 30.66 -40.47
CA SER A 32 42.70 32.06 -40.47
C SER A 32 41.66 32.37 -41.56
N LEU A 33 41.43 31.45 -42.52
CA LEU A 33 40.44 31.60 -43.58
C LEU A 33 39.10 30.91 -43.24
N LEU A 34 39.08 30.06 -42.20
CA LEU A 34 37.86 29.39 -41.75
C LEU A 34 37.08 30.28 -40.80
N LYS A 35 35.86 30.63 -41.22
CA LYS A 35 34.94 31.50 -40.46
C LYS A 35 33.85 30.73 -39.70
N ARG A 36 33.95 29.40 -39.61
CA ARG A 36 32.93 28.53 -38.99
C ARG A 36 33.53 27.68 -37.88
N LEU A 37 32.95 27.74 -36.69
CA LEU A 37 33.43 27.05 -35.50
C LEU A 37 32.42 26.02 -34.99
N LEU A 38 32.91 24.91 -34.45
CA LEU A 38 32.13 23.93 -33.69
C LEU A 38 32.73 23.75 -32.30
N PHE A 39 32.00 24.19 -31.27
CA PHE A 39 32.32 23.88 -29.88
C PHE A 39 31.77 22.51 -29.50
N PHE A 40 32.63 21.63 -29.00
CA PHE A 40 32.26 20.29 -28.54
C PHE A 40 32.52 20.15 -27.03
N PHE A 41 31.49 19.73 -26.29
CA PHE A 41 31.54 19.45 -24.86
C PHE A 41 31.44 17.93 -24.62
N PRO A 42 32.53 17.28 -24.16
CA PRO A 42 32.57 15.85 -23.92
C PRO A 42 31.73 15.38 -22.72
N GLY A 43 31.57 14.06 -22.62
CA GLY A 43 30.74 13.40 -21.60
C GLY A 43 31.53 12.84 -20.41
N ASP A 44 30.81 12.11 -19.55
CA ASP A 44 31.42 11.30 -18.49
C ASP A 44 32.41 10.27 -19.06
N CYS A 45 33.43 9.94 -18.28
CA CYS A 45 34.51 8.98 -18.58
C CYS A 45 35.41 9.34 -19.78
N GLN A 46 35.09 10.36 -20.58
CA GLN A 46 35.87 10.76 -21.73
C GLN A 46 37.11 11.55 -21.30
N ASN A 47 38.29 11.14 -21.77
CA ASN A 47 39.55 11.82 -21.47
C ASN A 47 40.57 11.61 -22.60
N THR A 48 41.80 12.09 -22.43
CA THR A 48 42.93 11.75 -23.30
C THR A 48 43.17 10.25 -23.29
N GLU A 49 43.68 9.72 -24.40
CA GLU A 49 43.92 8.29 -24.56
C GLU A 49 44.82 7.72 -23.44
N ALA A 50 45.88 8.47 -23.07
CA ALA A 50 46.79 8.09 -21.99
C ALA A 50 46.08 8.00 -20.62
N ALA A 51 45.22 8.96 -20.30
CA ALA A 51 44.47 8.96 -19.04
C ALA A 51 43.41 7.84 -19.00
N MET A 52 42.77 7.54 -20.13
CA MET A 52 41.77 6.46 -20.22
C MET A 52 42.40 5.06 -20.11
N LYS A 53 43.65 4.85 -20.59
CA LYS A 53 44.39 3.59 -20.38
C LYS A 53 44.69 3.30 -18.91
N ALA A 54 44.95 4.35 -18.12
CA ALA A 54 45.23 4.24 -16.69
C ALA A 54 43.96 4.09 -15.82
N ALA A 55 42.78 4.38 -16.39
CA ALA A 55 41.51 4.34 -15.68
C ALA A 55 40.72 3.03 -15.94
N LYS A 56 39.72 2.75 -15.10
CA LYS A 56 38.82 1.59 -15.27
C LYS A 56 38.00 1.61 -16.58
N CYS A 57 38.03 2.72 -17.31
CA CYS A 57 37.26 2.97 -18.54
C CYS A 57 37.99 2.60 -19.84
N HIS A 58 39.09 1.84 -19.78
CA HIS A 58 39.89 1.40 -20.94
C HIS A 58 39.07 0.78 -22.10
N GLN A 59 37.92 0.16 -21.81
CA GLN A 59 37.01 -0.40 -22.82
C GLN A 59 36.39 0.64 -23.78
N PHE A 60 36.44 1.94 -23.43
CA PHE A 60 35.87 3.04 -24.23
C PHE A 60 36.95 3.91 -24.90
N ILE A 61 38.20 3.43 -24.95
CA ILE A 61 39.35 4.21 -25.43
C ILE A 61 39.22 4.73 -26.86
N THR A 62 38.44 4.04 -27.70
CA THR A 62 38.12 4.46 -29.07
C THR A 62 37.38 5.80 -29.13
N TRP A 63 36.85 6.27 -27.99
CA TRP A 63 36.15 7.53 -27.83
C TRP A 63 36.96 8.57 -27.04
N SER A 64 38.29 8.44 -26.96
CA SER A 64 39.15 9.46 -26.36
C SER A 64 38.99 10.83 -27.03
N TYR A 65 39.50 11.89 -26.41
CA TYR A 65 39.45 13.24 -26.97
C TYR A 65 40.07 13.32 -28.37
N GLU A 66 41.21 12.68 -28.56
CA GLU A 66 41.95 12.65 -29.83
C GLU A 66 41.12 11.99 -30.93
N ASN A 67 40.63 10.77 -30.67
CA ASN A 67 39.81 10.02 -31.62
C ASN A 67 38.49 10.73 -31.95
N THR A 68 37.90 11.40 -30.96
CA THR A 68 36.63 12.13 -31.14
C THR A 68 36.83 13.39 -31.99
N LEU A 69 37.93 14.11 -31.77
CA LEU A 69 38.30 15.26 -32.60
C LEU A 69 38.50 14.85 -34.06
N ASP A 70 39.18 13.73 -34.32
CA ASP A 70 39.36 13.21 -35.68
C ASP A 70 38.01 12.82 -36.33
N ILE A 71 37.11 12.18 -35.59
CA ILE A 71 35.75 11.85 -36.07
C ILE A 71 34.97 13.12 -36.44
N LEU A 72 35.02 14.15 -35.59
CA LEU A 72 34.32 15.41 -35.83
C LEU A 72 34.91 16.18 -37.00
N ALA A 73 36.24 16.24 -37.11
CA ALA A 73 36.93 16.89 -38.22
C ALA A 73 36.68 16.17 -39.56
N ASN A 74 36.52 14.85 -39.55
CA ASN A 74 36.08 14.08 -40.72
C ASN A 74 34.66 14.44 -41.15
N ARG A 75 33.77 14.64 -40.19
CA ARG A 75 32.35 14.90 -40.45
C ARG A 75 32.06 16.35 -40.82
N PHE A 76 32.84 17.29 -40.28
CA PHE A 76 32.71 18.72 -40.50
C PHE A 76 34.02 19.32 -41.06
N PRO A 77 34.40 18.99 -42.29
CA PRO A 77 35.71 19.36 -42.85
C PRO A 77 35.91 20.87 -43.02
N ASN A 78 34.82 21.65 -43.09
CA ASN A 78 34.85 23.09 -43.28
C ASN A 78 34.71 23.88 -41.96
N ARG A 79 34.90 23.23 -40.80
CA ARG A 79 34.78 23.86 -39.48
C ARG A 79 36.03 23.62 -38.65
N ILE A 80 36.38 24.60 -37.82
CA ILE A 80 37.38 24.42 -36.76
C ILE A 80 36.67 23.78 -35.57
N ILE A 81 37.24 22.67 -35.06
CA ILE A 81 36.67 21.94 -33.92
C ILE A 81 37.38 22.39 -32.65
N CYS A 82 36.60 22.89 -31.69
CA CYS A 82 37.07 23.35 -30.39
C CYS A 82 36.47 22.44 -29.31
N LEU A 83 37.23 21.47 -28.81
CA LEU A 83 36.81 20.62 -27.69
C LEU A 83 37.09 21.34 -26.38
N CYS A 84 36.04 21.68 -25.64
CA CYS A 84 36.13 22.33 -24.33
C CYS A 84 36.22 21.26 -23.25
N LYS A 85 37.37 21.16 -22.57
CA LYS A 85 37.56 20.16 -21.51
C LYS A 85 36.72 20.52 -20.29
N PRO A 86 36.18 19.52 -19.56
CA PRO A 86 35.61 19.76 -18.24
C PRO A 86 36.69 20.30 -17.31
N ASN A 87 36.29 21.14 -16.34
CA ASN A 87 37.20 21.70 -15.34
C ASN A 87 37.97 20.60 -14.58
N TYR A 88 37.27 19.50 -14.26
CA TYR A 88 37.84 18.29 -13.70
C TYR A 88 36.87 17.11 -13.85
N LEU A 89 37.38 15.89 -13.65
CA LEU A 89 36.57 14.67 -13.55
C LEU A 89 36.47 14.24 -12.09
N HIS A 90 35.28 14.34 -11.48
CA HIS A 90 35.05 13.86 -10.11
C HIS A 90 35.10 12.32 -10.09
N LEU A 91 35.88 11.75 -9.16
CA LEU A 91 36.14 10.30 -9.06
C LEU A 91 36.65 9.67 -10.37
N ASN A 92 37.37 10.44 -11.20
CA ASN A 92 37.86 10.05 -12.53
C ASN A 92 36.78 9.63 -13.55
N ASN A 93 35.50 9.82 -13.24
CA ASN A 93 34.39 9.36 -14.08
C ASN A 93 33.40 10.47 -14.44
N PHE A 94 33.13 11.43 -13.54
CA PHE A 94 32.05 12.40 -13.73
C PHE A 94 32.56 13.77 -14.18
N ALA A 95 32.15 14.22 -15.36
CA ALA A 95 32.51 15.53 -15.89
C ALA A 95 31.86 16.68 -15.10
N CYS A 96 32.66 17.70 -14.76
CA CYS A 96 32.23 18.92 -14.06
C CYS A 96 32.60 20.16 -14.88
N TYR A 97 31.61 21.01 -15.19
CA TYR A 97 31.73 22.20 -16.04
C TYR A 97 31.51 23.50 -15.25
N ASP A 98 32.23 23.68 -14.15
CA ASP A 98 32.10 24.80 -13.21
C ASP A 98 32.33 26.19 -13.86
N ALA A 99 33.08 26.25 -14.97
CA ALA A 99 33.25 27.46 -15.76
C ALA A 99 31.93 27.94 -16.40
N PHE A 100 31.02 27.01 -16.72
CA PHE A 100 29.79 27.29 -17.46
C PHE A 100 28.54 27.16 -16.58
N VAL A 101 28.43 26.09 -15.79
CA VAL A 101 27.19 25.75 -15.06
C VAL A 101 27.44 25.78 -13.56
N GLU A 102 26.52 26.42 -12.81
CA GLU A 102 26.53 26.34 -11.34
C GLU A 102 26.21 24.92 -10.88
N LYS A 103 26.95 24.41 -9.89
CA LYS A 103 26.75 23.06 -9.36
C LYS A 103 25.77 23.03 -8.20
N ALA A 104 24.80 22.13 -8.26
CA ALA A 104 23.89 21.81 -7.15
C ALA A 104 24.49 20.78 -6.18
N THR A 105 25.38 19.91 -6.66
CA THR A 105 25.97 18.80 -5.90
C THR A 105 27.47 18.65 -6.19
N THR A 106 28.16 17.87 -5.37
CA THR A 106 29.58 17.53 -5.56
C THR A 106 29.86 16.69 -6.81
N PHE A 107 28.83 16.08 -7.42
CA PHE A 107 28.94 15.24 -8.60
C PHE A 107 28.76 16.02 -9.91
N GLY A 108 28.70 17.35 -9.87
CA GLY A 108 28.52 18.19 -11.06
C GLY A 108 27.12 18.11 -11.65
N ASP A 109 26.09 18.05 -10.80
CA ASP A 109 24.70 18.21 -11.23
C ASP A 109 24.38 19.69 -11.50
N PRO A 110 23.64 20.00 -12.58
CA PRO A 110 23.41 21.38 -12.98
C PRO A 110 22.41 22.07 -12.04
N LYS A 111 22.66 23.37 -11.82
CA LYS A 111 21.68 24.33 -11.31
C LYS A 111 21.57 25.45 -12.34
N TYR A 112 20.55 25.39 -13.18
CA TYR A 112 20.40 26.38 -14.25
C TYR A 112 20.01 27.75 -13.70
N SER A 113 20.66 28.81 -14.17
CA SER A 113 20.37 30.19 -13.78
C SER A 113 20.34 31.12 -14.99
N PRO A 114 19.47 32.14 -15.02
CA PRO A 114 19.46 33.16 -16.08
C PRO A 114 20.61 34.15 -15.85
N SER A 115 21.85 33.67 -15.91
CA SER A 115 23.06 34.51 -15.88
C SER A 115 23.57 34.75 -17.31
N VAL A 116 24.74 35.35 -17.49
CA VAL A 116 25.43 35.47 -18.80
C VAL A 116 26.84 34.87 -18.76
N LYS A 117 27.11 34.04 -17.74
CA LYS A 117 28.45 33.53 -17.43
C LYS A 117 28.97 32.62 -18.54
N SER A 118 28.15 31.69 -19.04
CA SER A 118 28.57 30.73 -20.06
C SER A 118 28.90 31.44 -21.37
N PHE A 119 28.07 32.40 -21.79
CA PHE A 119 28.35 33.22 -22.97
C PHE A 119 29.62 34.05 -22.81
N THR A 120 29.84 34.65 -21.64
CA THR A 120 31.07 35.42 -21.36
C THR A 120 32.32 34.55 -21.48
N SER A 121 32.30 33.34 -20.91
CA SER A 121 33.42 32.39 -20.99
C SER A 121 33.71 31.92 -22.43
N LEU A 122 32.67 31.72 -23.26
CA LEU A 122 32.85 31.37 -24.67
C LEU A 122 33.32 32.55 -25.53
N SER A 123 32.82 33.75 -25.28
CA SER A 123 33.28 34.96 -25.97
C SER A 123 34.75 35.23 -25.68
N CYS A 124 35.17 35.14 -24.41
CA CYS A 124 36.57 35.29 -24.02
C CYS A 124 37.48 34.22 -24.63
N CYS A 125 36.96 33.00 -24.81
CA CYS A 125 37.66 31.92 -25.52
C CYS A 125 37.91 32.32 -26.98
N ILE A 126 36.88 32.76 -27.70
CA ILE A 126 36.99 33.23 -29.09
C ILE A 126 38.01 34.37 -29.19
N ASP A 127 37.94 35.37 -28.32
CA ASP A 127 38.88 36.50 -28.34
C ASP A 127 40.33 36.04 -28.17
N THR A 128 40.56 35.02 -27.33
CA THR A 128 41.89 34.44 -27.12
C THR A 128 42.36 33.67 -28.36
N LEU A 129 41.48 32.86 -28.95
CA LEU A 129 41.77 32.12 -30.18
C LEU A 129 42.06 33.05 -31.37
N CYS A 130 41.35 34.18 -31.47
CA CYS A 130 41.60 35.23 -32.47
C CYS A 130 42.98 35.86 -32.25
N LYS A 131 43.30 36.26 -31.00
CA LYS A 131 44.59 36.88 -30.64
C LYS A 131 45.78 35.95 -30.94
N GLU A 132 45.63 34.67 -30.67
CA GLU A 132 46.67 33.65 -30.94
C GLU A 132 46.68 33.16 -32.40
N LYS A 133 45.86 33.75 -33.28
CA LYS A 133 45.76 33.46 -34.72
C LYS A 133 45.36 32.02 -35.05
N TYR A 134 44.60 31.37 -34.17
CA TYR A 134 44.02 30.04 -34.43
C TYR A 134 42.71 30.11 -35.24
N ILE A 135 42.00 31.24 -35.21
CA ILE A 135 40.75 31.48 -35.93
C ILE A 135 40.76 32.86 -36.61
N ALA A 136 39.87 33.09 -37.56
CA ALA A 136 39.72 34.37 -38.25
C ALA A 136 39.19 35.48 -37.32
N GLU A 137 39.58 36.74 -37.56
CA GLU A 137 39.06 37.91 -36.82
C GLU A 137 37.55 38.13 -36.99
N CYS A 138 36.96 37.63 -38.09
CA CYS A 138 35.53 37.69 -38.36
C CYS A 138 34.95 36.28 -38.50
N ILE A 139 34.13 35.88 -37.54
CA ILE A 139 33.44 34.58 -37.51
C ILE A 139 32.03 34.76 -38.06
N ASP A 140 31.62 33.89 -38.97
CA ASP A 140 30.30 33.94 -39.60
C ASP A 140 29.28 33.02 -38.90
N GLU A 141 29.73 31.89 -38.36
CA GLU A 141 28.84 30.84 -37.86
C GLU A 141 29.46 30.04 -36.69
N ILE A 142 28.69 29.91 -35.61
CA ILE A 142 29.05 29.09 -34.45
C ILE A 142 28.03 27.95 -34.30
N SER A 143 28.56 26.75 -34.11
CA SER A 143 27.80 25.54 -33.78
C SER A 143 28.23 25.01 -32.42
N VAL A 144 27.28 24.44 -31.68
CA VAL A 144 27.52 23.94 -30.33
C VAL A 144 27.03 22.50 -30.22
N MET A 145 27.86 21.61 -29.67
CA MET A 145 27.57 20.18 -29.54
C MET A 145 27.90 19.67 -28.14
N GLY A 146 26.93 19.02 -27.50
CA GLY A 146 27.10 18.38 -26.20
C GLY A 146 26.87 16.87 -26.31
N PHE A 147 27.73 16.10 -25.65
CA PHE A 147 27.55 14.65 -25.49
C PHE A 147 27.41 14.27 -24.01
N SER A 148 26.42 13.44 -23.67
CA SER A 148 26.19 12.98 -22.29
C SER A 148 26.09 14.17 -21.32
N LYS A 149 26.98 14.27 -20.32
CA LYS A 149 27.04 15.42 -19.41
C LYS A 149 27.38 16.75 -20.09
N GLY A 150 28.05 16.76 -21.25
CA GLY A 150 28.29 17.99 -22.01
C GLY A 150 27.01 18.71 -22.43
N CYS A 151 25.88 18.00 -22.52
CA CYS A 151 24.57 18.60 -22.81
C CYS A 151 24.10 19.59 -21.72
N ILE A 152 24.64 19.52 -20.49
CA ILE A 152 24.26 20.47 -19.44
C ILE A 152 24.72 21.90 -19.79
N VAL A 153 25.84 22.04 -20.51
CA VAL A 153 26.33 23.36 -20.95
C VAL A 153 25.39 23.95 -22.00
N LEU A 154 24.93 23.13 -22.95
CA LEU A 154 23.94 23.55 -23.95
C LEU A 154 22.63 23.98 -23.30
N ASN A 155 22.18 23.25 -22.28
CA ASN A 155 20.99 23.63 -21.53
C ASN A 155 21.19 24.98 -20.84
N GLN A 156 22.32 25.19 -20.15
CA GLN A 156 22.62 26.47 -19.51
C GLN A 156 22.65 27.62 -20.52
N LEU A 157 23.30 27.46 -21.68
CA LEU A 157 23.29 28.50 -22.74
C LEU A 157 21.86 28.91 -23.11
N VAL A 158 20.93 27.95 -23.19
CA VAL A 158 19.53 28.25 -23.52
C VAL A 158 18.82 29.05 -22.41
N TYR A 159 19.12 28.77 -21.13
CA TYR A 159 18.62 29.57 -20.00
C TYR A 159 19.17 31.02 -19.99
N GLU A 160 20.40 31.22 -20.49
CA GLU A 160 21.07 32.52 -20.50
C GLU A 160 20.60 33.45 -21.64
N ILE A 161 19.99 32.93 -22.72
CA ILE A 161 19.65 33.71 -23.94
C ILE A 161 18.82 34.95 -23.63
N GLN A 162 17.83 34.83 -22.76
CA GLN A 162 16.91 35.93 -22.46
C GLN A 162 17.64 37.14 -21.86
N MET A 163 18.62 36.88 -20.98
CA MET A 163 19.46 37.93 -20.37
C MET A 163 20.60 38.33 -21.30
N GLY A 164 21.13 37.40 -22.09
CA GLY A 164 22.21 37.68 -23.05
C GLY A 164 21.82 38.65 -24.16
N PHE A 165 20.54 38.74 -24.53
CA PHE A 165 20.04 39.79 -25.45
C PHE A 165 20.07 41.20 -24.84
N GLN A 166 20.25 41.36 -23.53
CA GLN A 166 20.33 42.67 -22.87
C GLN A 166 21.75 43.27 -22.88
N ASP A 167 22.78 42.46 -23.11
CA ASP A 167 24.17 42.89 -23.23
C ASP A 167 24.55 42.93 -24.72
N GLU A 168 24.92 44.11 -25.24
CA GLU A 168 25.20 44.31 -26.67
C GLU A 168 26.33 43.42 -27.19
N ASN A 169 27.38 43.19 -26.40
CA ASN A 169 28.52 42.36 -26.81
C ASN A 169 28.12 40.88 -26.91
N ILE A 170 27.29 40.42 -25.98
CA ILE A 170 26.81 39.03 -25.94
C ILE A 170 25.69 38.82 -26.97
N ALA A 171 24.84 39.80 -27.22
CA ALA A 171 23.81 39.74 -28.26
C ALA A 171 24.43 39.52 -29.65
N GLN A 172 25.58 40.17 -29.93
CA GLN A 172 26.34 39.92 -31.16
C GLN A 172 26.83 38.46 -31.22
N PHE A 173 27.36 37.92 -30.11
CA PHE A 173 27.74 36.51 -30.02
C PHE A 173 26.57 35.55 -30.26
N ILE A 174 25.43 35.81 -29.62
CA ILE A 174 24.21 34.99 -29.73
C ILE A 174 23.71 34.94 -31.19
N SER A 175 23.82 36.05 -31.92
CA SER A 175 23.39 36.13 -33.33
C SER A 175 24.20 35.21 -34.28
N MET A 176 25.42 34.83 -33.89
CA MET A 176 26.29 33.93 -34.65
C MET A 176 25.97 32.44 -34.42
N LEU A 177 25.20 32.10 -33.37
CA LEU A 177 24.82 30.73 -33.06
C LEU A 177 23.76 30.22 -34.04
N ARG A 178 24.10 29.20 -34.84
CA ARG A 178 23.21 28.65 -35.86
C ARG A 178 22.78 27.21 -35.63
N GLU A 179 23.61 26.39 -34.98
CA GLU A 179 23.35 24.95 -34.88
C GLU A 179 23.63 24.41 -33.48
N PHE A 180 22.69 23.63 -32.96
CA PHE A 180 22.78 22.98 -31.64
C PHE A 180 22.62 21.47 -31.78
N TYR A 181 23.54 20.71 -31.18
CA TYR A 181 23.56 19.25 -31.21
C TYR A 181 23.50 18.67 -29.79
N TRP A 182 22.36 18.09 -29.42
CA TRP A 182 22.21 17.31 -28.18
C TRP A 182 22.40 15.82 -28.48
N LEU A 183 23.46 15.22 -27.95
CA LEU A 183 23.79 13.80 -28.11
C LEU A 183 23.73 13.09 -26.76
N ASP A 184 22.77 12.19 -26.59
CA ASP A 184 22.61 11.34 -25.39
C ASP A 184 22.67 12.09 -24.05
N GLY A 185 22.03 13.27 -23.96
CA GLY A 185 22.15 14.14 -22.78
C GLY A 185 21.78 13.46 -21.46
N GLY A 186 22.60 13.58 -20.43
CA GLY A 186 22.30 12.97 -19.13
C GLY A 186 23.21 13.47 -18.01
N HIS A 187 22.67 13.54 -16.80
CA HIS A 187 23.37 13.84 -15.55
C HIS A 187 22.73 13.07 -14.38
N ASN A 188 23.28 13.16 -13.16
CA ASN A 188 22.82 12.38 -11.99
C ASN A 188 21.63 13.01 -11.26
N GLY A 189 21.28 14.25 -11.60
CA GLY A 189 20.09 14.96 -11.11
C GLY A 189 18.76 14.27 -11.44
N THR A 190 17.71 14.75 -10.77
CA THR A 190 16.37 14.12 -10.72
C THR A 190 15.38 14.67 -11.76
N ALA A 191 15.73 15.75 -12.47
CA ALA A 191 14.94 16.40 -13.51
C ALA A 191 15.85 17.24 -14.45
N GLU A 192 15.30 17.85 -15.49
CA GLU A 192 15.95 18.88 -16.32
C GLU A 192 17.06 18.39 -17.26
N ILE A 193 16.98 17.13 -17.68
CA ILE A 193 17.84 16.62 -18.76
C ILE A 193 17.48 17.32 -20.07
N TRP A 194 16.18 17.55 -20.29
CA TRP A 194 15.65 18.32 -21.41
C TRP A 194 14.90 19.54 -20.88
N ILE A 195 15.12 20.68 -21.51
CA ILE A 195 14.47 21.94 -21.14
C ILE A 195 12.98 21.79 -21.39
N SER A 196 12.17 22.07 -20.36
CA SER A 196 10.74 22.00 -20.52
C SER A 196 10.07 23.37 -20.44
N ASP A 197 10.67 24.41 -19.85
CA ASP A 197 10.02 25.72 -19.68
C ASP A 197 9.70 26.41 -21.03
N LEU A 198 8.44 26.85 -21.20
CA LEU A 198 7.96 27.50 -22.41
C LEU A 198 8.60 28.87 -22.64
N ASN A 199 8.72 29.70 -21.59
CA ASN A 199 9.22 31.07 -21.72
C ASN A 199 10.69 31.09 -22.21
N ILE A 200 11.45 30.08 -21.78
CA ILE A 200 12.86 29.90 -22.14
C ILE A 200 12.96 29.39 -23.58
N LEU A 201 12.12 28.43 -23.97
CA LEU A 201 12.09 27.90 -25.34
C LEU A 201 11.60 28.95 -26.36
N GLU A 202 10.66 29.81 -25.98
CA GLU A 202 10.25 30.96 -26.80
C GLU A 202 11.40 31.93 -27.04
N SER A 203 12.19 32.22 -26.00
CA SER A 203 13.38 33.07 -26.11
C SER A 203 14.45 32.42 -26.99
N PHE A 204 14.63 31.10 -26.90
CA PHE A 204 15.53 30.32 -27.76
C PHE A 204 15.08 30.30 -29.22
N ALA A 205 13.78 30.19 -29.48
CA ALA A 205 13.21 30.19 -30.82
C ALA A 205 13.49 31.50 -31.59
N ARG A 206 13.68 32.64 -30.88
CA ARG A 206 14.02 33.93 -31.51
C ARG A 206 15.33 33.93 -32.29
N ILE A 207 16.28 33.05 -31.94
CA ILE A 207 17.56 32.91 -32.65
C ILE A 207 17.38 32.12 -33.97
N ASN A 208 16.27 31.38 -34.09
CA ASN A 208 15.97 30.47 -35.18
C ASN A 208 17.11 29.45 -35.47
N PRO A 209 17.54 28.66 -34.47
CA PRO A 209 18.64 27.71 -34.62
C PRO A 209 18.21 26.41 -35.32
N ARG A 210 19.14 25.73 -35.98
CA ARG A 210 18.97 24.34 -36.41
C ARG A 210 19.27 23.41 -35.24
N ILE A 211 18.31 22.56 -34.92
CA ILE A 211 18.38 21.68 -33.73
C ILE A 211 18.55 20.24 -34.18
N TYR A 212 19.58 19.57 -33.67
CA TYR A 212 19.88 18.16 -33.92
C TYR A 212 19.84 17.40 -32.59
N ILE A 213 18.98 16.38 -32.52
CA ILE A 213 18.78 15.57 -31.31
C ILE A 213 19.11 14.10 -31.62
N GLY A 214 20.20 13.59 -31.05
CA GLY A 214 20.61 12.19 -31.12
C GLY A 214 20.42 11.51 -29.77
N VAL A 215 19.59 10.48 -29.69
CA VAL A 215 19.30 9.77 -28.43
C VAL A 215 19.27 8.27 -28.64
N THR A 216 19.96 7.53 -27.79
CA THR A 216 20.05 6.07 -27.81
C THR A 216 18.85 5.38 -27.16
N PRO A 217 18.60 4.11 -27.51
CA PRO A 217 17.62 3.29 -26.81
C PRO A 217 17.90 3.18 -25.30
N TYR A 218 19.16 3.24 -24.89
CA TYR A 218 19.57 3.23 -23.48
C TYR A 218 18.93 4.37 -22.69
N GLN A 219 19.03 5.60 -23.21
CA GLN A 219 18.42 6.77 -22.56
C GLN A 219 16.88 6.73 -22.65
N MET A 220 16.32 6.31 -23.79
CA MET A 220 14.86 6.33 -24.01
C MET A 220 14.09 5.21 -23.30
N LYS A 221 14.73 4.08 -23.01
CA LYS A 221 14.10 2.91 -22.36
C LYS A 221 14.61 2.70 -20.92
N SER A 222 15.24 3.70 -20.33
CA SER A 222 15.73 3.60 -18.95
C SER A 222 14.56 3.39 -17.98
N VAL A 223 14.58 2.26 -17.26
CA VAL A 223 13.61 1.96 -16.19
C VAL A 223 13.84 2.88 -14.99
N VAL A 224 15.11 3.25 -14.74
CA VAL A 224 15.53 4.11 -13.62
C VAL A 224 15.16 5.57 -13.88
N LYS A 225 15.37 6.07 -15.10
CA LYS A 225 15.07 7.46 -15.51
C LYS A 225 13.91 7.51 -16.51
N SER A 226 12.81 6.87 -16.19
CA SER A 226 11.62 6.78 -17.06
C SER A 226 11.01 8.13 -17.44
N TRP A 227 11.28 9.18 -16.66
CA TRP A 227 10.87 10.56 -16.91
C TRP A 227 11.66 11.26 -18.03
N ALA A 228 12.91 10.87 -18.31
CA ALA A 228 13.75 11.50 -19.32
C ALA A 228 13.16 11.38 -20.73
N ALA A 229 12.56 10.23 -21.05
CA ALA A 229 11.85 10.01 -22.30
C ALA A 229 10.60 10.90 -22.44
N LYS A 230 9.96 11.25 -21.32
CA LYS A 230 8.78 12.13 -21.29
C LYS A 230 9.18 13.60 -21.42
N GLU A 231 10.26 14.03 -20.78
CA GLU A 231 10.80 15.39 -20.93
C GLU A 231 11.27 15.64 -22.35
N LYS A 232 12.00 14.71 -22.98
CA LYS A 232 12.39 14.81 -24.39
C LYS A 232 11.18 15.01 -25.30
N ARG A 233 10.13 14.19 -25.12
CA ARG A 233 8.89 14.32 -25.93
C ARG A 233 8.29 15.70 -25.77
N LYS A 234 8.21 16.23 -24.55
CA LYS A 234 7.72 17.58 -24.30
C LYS A 234 8.60 18.67 -24.92
N PHE A 235 9.92 18.54 -24.87
CA PHE A 235 10.86 19.49 -25.46
C PHE A 235 10.70 19.53 -26.99
N VAL A 236 10.63 18.37 -27.63
CA VAL A 236 10.38 18.25 -29.08
C VAL A 236 8.98 18.75 -29.43
N GLU A 237 7.95 18.29 -28.72
CA GLU A 237 6.57 18.74 -28.92
C GLU A 237 6.45 20.26 -28.78
N ARG A 238 7.14 20.91 -27.83
CA ARG A 238 7.08 22.36 -27.63
C ARG A 238 7.83 23.16 -28.69
N LEU A 239 8.95 22.63 -29.20
CA LEU A 239 9.69 23.22 -30.32
C LEU A 239 8.98 23.00 -31.67
N GLU A 240 8.24 21.90 -31.81
CA GLU A 240 7.43 21.58 -32.99
C GLU A 240 6.04 22.24 -32.93
N SER A 241 5.49 22.49 -31.73
CA SER A 241 4.23 23.19 -31.47
C SER A 241 4.40 24.71 -31.55
N GLY A 242 5.10 25.21 -32.57
CA GLY A 242 4.60 26.44 -33.16
C GLY A 242 3.19 26.10 -33.61
N ASP A 243 2.19 26.39 -32.76
CA ASP A 243 0.80 26.03 -32.99
C ASP A 243 0.45 26.50 -34.39
N PHE A 244 -0.10 25.60 -35.21
CA PHE A 244 -0.75 26.03 -36.44
C PHE A 244 -1.96 26.85 -36.00
N ASP A 245 -1.75 28.15 -35.87
CA ASP A 245 -2.80 29.12 -35.62
C ASP A 245 -3.58 29.23 -36.94
N ASP A 246 -4.76 28.62 -36.94
CA ASP A 246 -5.70 28.64 -38.05
C ASP A 246 -6.06 30.09 -38.42
N LYS A 247 -6.06 31.01 -37.45
CA LYS A 247 -6.31 32.42 -37.69
C LYS A 247 -5.11 33.11 -38.34
N GLU A 248 -3.89 32.84 -37.89
CA GLU A 248 -2.68 33.43 -38.47
C GLU A 248 -2.39 32.92 -39.89
N TYR A 249 -2.70 31.64 -40.17
CA TYR A 249 -2.57 31.06 -41.51
C TYR A 249 -3.60 31.65 -42.49
N VAL A 250 -4.85 31.78 -42.05
CA VAL A 250 -5.94 32.43 -42.82
C VAL A 250 -5.66 33.92 -43.02
N GLU A 251 -5.15 34.63 -42.01
CA GLU A 251 -4.72 36.03 -42.15
C GLU A 251 -3.55 36.19 -43.12
N ARG A 252 -2.57 35.28 -43.13
CA ARG A 252 -1.49 35.29 -44.13
C ARG A 252 -2.02 35.06 -45.53
N LEU A 253 -2.92 34.10 -45.71
CA LEU A 253 -3.57 33.81 -47.00
C LEU A 253 -4.34 35.02 -47.54
N ALA A 254 -5.05 35.73 -46.65
CA ALA A 254 -5.76 36.97 -46.99
C ALA A 254 -4.81 38.15 -47.27
N ARG A 255 -3.58 38.16 -46.73
CA ARG A 255 -2.57 39.21 -46.99
C ARG A 255 -1.81 39.04 -48.30
N VAL A 256 -1.66 37.81 -48.81
CA VAL A 256 -0.80 37.52 -49.98
C VAL A 256 -1.37 38.06 -51.30
N ASP A 257 -2.68 38.26 -51.43
CA ASP A 257 -3.30 38.85 -52.64
C ASP A 257 -3.22 40.39 -52.71
N ASN A 258 -2.62 41.07 -51.72
CA ASN A 258 -2.28 42.50 -51.82
C ASN A 258 -0.89 42.76 -52.44
N ASN A 259 -0.19 41.73 -52.92
CA ASN A 259 1.14 41.84 -53.52
C ASN A 259 1.13 42.09 -55.04
N VAL A 260 0.24 42.96 -55.53
CA VAL A 260 0.56 43.74 -56.73
C VAL A 260 0.94 45.14 -56.24
N ASN A 261 2.26 45.40 -56.17
CA ASN A 261 2.93 46.65 -55.79
C ASN A 261 2.01 47.89 -55.75
N LEU A 262 1.53 48.28 -54.58
CA LEU A 262 1.13 49.65 -54.26
C LEU A 262 1.31 49.85 -52.75
N GLY A 263 1.85 51.00 -52.37
CA GLY A 263 2.05 51.41 -50.97
C GLY A 263 0.75 51.53 -50.15
N PRO A 264 0.75 52.20 -48.98
CA PRO A 264 -0.37 52.17 -48.05
C PRO A 264 -1.69 52.57 -48.73
N LEU A 265 -2.70 51.70 -48.57
CA LEU A 265 -4.01 51.71 -49.22
C LEU A 265 -4.62 53.11 -49.35
N LYS A 266 -4.81 53.57 -50.60
CA LYS A 266 -5.71 54.67 -50.93
C LYS A 266 -7.01 54.08 -51.50
N LYS A 267 -8.01 53.92 -50.62
CA LYS A 267 -9.45 53.63 -50.86
C LYS A 267 -9.92 52.16 -50.71
N PRO A 268 -11.18 51.93 -50.29
CA PRO A 268 -11.69 50.66 -49.79
C PRO A 268 -12.52 49.84 -50.81
N GLU A 269 -12.35 50.05 -52.12
CA GLU A 269 -13.28 49.53 -53.15
C GLU A 269 -12.69 48.43 -54.09
N GLU A 270 -11.51 47.87 -53.83
CA GLU A 270 -10.93 46.78 -54.65
C GLU A 270 -10.74 45.46 -53.87
N PHE A 271 -11.77 44.99 -53.17
CA PHE A 271 -11.77 43.62 -52.63
C PHE A 271 -12.30 42.64 -53.69
N CYS A 272 -11.44 41.75 -54.21
CA CYS A 272 -11.79 40.76 -55.24
C CYS A 272 -12.09 39.40 -54.58
N PRO A 273 -13.38 39.01 -54.38
CA PRO A 273 -13.74 37.80 -53.62
C PRO A 273 -13.34 36.50 -54.34
N ASP A 274 -13.33 36.52 -55.67
CA ASP A 274 -13.08 35.34 -56.50
C ASP A 274 -11.62 34.89 -56.47
N ALA A 275 -10.66 35.83 -56.34
CA ALA A 275 -9.24 35.52 -56.22
C ALA A 275 -8.93 34.85 -54.87
N LEU A 276 -9.47 35.41 -53.79
CA LEU A 276 -9.34 34.86 -52.45
C LEU A 276 -9.98 33.47 -52.33
N LEU A 277 -11.18 33.28 -52.91
CA LEU A 277 -11.85 31.97 -52.96
C LEU A 277 -10.99 30.91 -53.67
N LYS A 278 -10.36 31.28 -54.79
CA LYS A 278 -9.48 30.38 -55.55
C LYS A 278 -8.23 30.00 -54.75
N SER A 279 -7.61 30.96 -54.05
CA SER A 279 -6.45 30.74 -53.18
C SER A 279 -6.78 29.83 -51.97
N PHE A 280 -7.99 29.98 -51.40
CA PHE A 280 -8.50 29.06 -50.38
C PHE A 280 -8.72 27.66 -50.92
N GLN A 281 -9.30 27.52 -52.11
CA GLN A 281 -9.51 26.21 -52.75
C GLN A 281 -8.18 25.50 -53.02
N GLU A 282 -7.19 26.21 -53.56
CA GLU A 282 -5.83 25.68 -53.80
C GLU A 282 -5.14 25.28 -52.49
N SER A 283 -5.26 26.10 -51.44
CA SER A 283 -4.70 25.80 -50.12
C SER A 283 -5.35 24.58 -49.45
N ILE A 284 -6.67 24.41 -49.60
CA ILE A 284 -7.39 23.22 -49.12
C ILE A 284 -6.88 21.96 -49.84
N ILE A 285 -6.60 22.04 -51.14
CA ILE A 285 -6.03 20.92 -51.90
C ILE A 285 -4.65 20.55 -51.36
N VAL A 286 -3.78 21.55 -51.13
CA VAL A 286 -2.44 21.35 -50.56
C VAL A 286 -2.49 20.76 -49.14
N LEU A 287 -3.38 21.28 -48.29
CA LEU A 287 -3.58 20.77 -46.92
C LEU A 287 -4.11 19.34 -46.92
N ASN A 288 -5.01 18.98 -47.83
CA ASN A 288 -5.47 17.61 -47.99
C ASN A 288 -4.37 16.66 -48.48
N GLN A 289 -3.48 17.12 -49.38
CA GLN A 289 -2.30 16.36 -49.79
C GLN A 289 -1.33 16.15 -48.63
N LEU A 290 -1.08 17.18 -47.81
CA LEU A 290 -0.26 17.11 -46.60
C LEU A 290 -0.86 16.16 -45.56
N LYS A 291 -2.17 16.24 -45.31
CA LYS A 291 -2.91 15.32 -44.44
C LYS A 291 -2.74 13.88 -44.91
N THR A 292 -2.92 13.62 -46.21
CA THR A 292 -2.76 12.28 -46.78
C THR A 292 -1.32 11.76 -46.67
N LYS A 293 -0.33 12.64 -46.88
CA LYS A 293 1.10 12.31 -46.73
C LYS A 293 1.46 12.01 -45.27
N ASN A 294 0.94 12.78 -44.33
CA ASN A 294 1.14 12.56 -42.90
C ASN A 294 0.42 11.30 -42.41
N GLN A 295 -0.79 11.03 -42.88
CA GLN A 295 -1.50 9.78 -42.58
C GLN A 295 -0.70 8.56 -43.05
N LYS A 296 -0.15 8.59 -44.28
CA LYS A 296 0.72 7.51 -44.79
C LYS A 296 1.99 7.32 -43.95
N LYS A 297 2.56 8.41 -43.40
CA LYS A 297 3.71 8.32 -42.48
C LYS A 297 3.30 7.68 -41.15
N VAL A 298 2.16 8.09 -40.58
CA VAL A 298 1.61 7.51 -39.35
C VAL A 298 1.39 6.01 -39.53
N ASP A 299 0.71 5.59 -40.60
CA ASP A 299 0.45 4.19 -40.89
C ASP A 299 1.75 3.37 -41.07
N LYS A 300 2.78 3.97 -41.68
CA LYS A 300 4.10 3.32 -41.83
C LYS A 300 4.80 3.14 -40.48
N ILE A 301 4.74 4.16 -39.62
CA ILE A 301 5.33 4.12 -38.27
C ILE A 301 4.58 3.11 -37.40
N GLU A 302 3.25 3.07 -37.46
CA GLU A 302 2.45 2.09 -36.73
C GLU A 302 2.80 0.66 -37.12
N LYS A 303 2.97 0.39 -38.42
CA LYS A 303 3.42 -0.93 -38.91
C LYS A 303 4.82 -1.29 -38.40
N GLN A 304 5.75 -0.33 -38.37
CA GLN A 304 7.10 -0.55 -37.83
C GLN A 304 7.06 -0.80 -36.31
N CYS A 305 6.25 -0.04 -35.56
CA CYS A 305 6.05 -0.25 -34.14
C CYS A 305 5.45 -1.63 -33.85
N TYR A 306 4.51 -2.10 -34.67
CA TYR A 306 3.93 -3.43 -34.54
C TYR A 306 4.96 -4.55 -34.73
N ILE A 307 5.83 -4.44 -35.75
CA ILE A 307 6.89 -5.42 -36.01
C ILE A 307 7.89 -5.46 -34.86
N ILE A 308 8.36 -4.30 -34.39
CA ILE A 308 9.30 -4.20 -33.27
C ILE A 308 8.70 -4.73 -31.97
N ALA A 309 7.42 -4.44 -31.72
CA ALA A 309 6.71 -4.96 -30.55
C ALA A 309 6.62 -6.48 -30.56
N LYS A 310 6.38 -7.08 -31.74
CA LYS A 310 6.33 -8.54 -31.92
C LYS A 310 7.71 -9.19 -31.70
N GLU A 311 8.75 -8.61 -32.28
CA GLU A 311 10.14 -9.09 -32.11
C GLU A 311 10.59 -8.99 -30.64
N HIS A 312 10.16 -7.94 -29.94
CA HIS A 312 10.42 -7.80 -28.50
C HIS A 312 9.69 -8.85 -27.66
N ASP A 313 8.42 -9.14 -27.98
CA ASP A 313 7.64 -10.18 -27.28
C ASP A 313 8.26 -11.57 -27.47
N ASP A 314 8.77 -11.86 -28.67
CA ASP A 314 9.45 -13.13 -28.94
C ASP A 314 10.82 -13.25 -28.23
N ASN A 315 11.57 -12.14 -28.13
CA ASN A 315 12.80 -12.11 -27.34
C ASN A 315 12.54 -12.25 -25.84
N LEU A 316 11.45 -11.66 -25.32
CA LEU A 316 11.03 -11.82 -23.93
C LEU A 316 10.66 -13.27 -23.61
N LYS A 317 10.00 -13.98 -24.53
CA LYS A 317 9.70 -15.41 -24.39
C LYS A 317 10.99 -16.25 -24.30
N LYS A 318 11.96 -15.99 -25.18
CA LYS A 318 13.27 -16.68 -25.14
C LYS A 318 14.02 -16.44 -23.83
N GLN A 319 14.07 -15.20 -23.34
CA GLN A 319 14.73 -14.90 -22.07
C GLN A 319 14.00 -15.52 -20.87
N ARG A 320 12.67 -15.57 -20.90
CA ARG A 320 11.88 -16.22 -19.84
C ARG A 320 12.16 -17.73 -19.77
N LEU A 321 12.37 -18.39 -20.90
CA LEU A 321 12.78 -19.81 -20.94
C LEU A 321 14.15 -20.03 -20.32
N ILE A 322 15.15 -19.22 -20.69
CA ILE A 322 16.51 -19.30 -20.10
C ILE A 322 16.47 -19.06 -18.59
N PHE A 323 15.65 -18.10 -18.15
CA PHE A 323 15.45 -17.81 -16.72
C PHE A 323 14.79 -18.97 -15.99
N GLN A 324 13.78 -19.62 -16.60
CA GLN A 324 13.15 -20.82 -16.03
C GLN A 324 14.13 -21.99 -15.91
N ASP A 325 15.01 -22.20 -16.89
CA ASP A 325 16.02 -23.25 -16.81
C ASP A 325 17.07 -22.95 -15.73
N SER A 326 17.51 -21.70 -15.61
CA SER A 326 18.41 -21.27 -14.54
C SER A 326 17.78 -21.44 -13.16
N PHE A 327 16.48 -21.15 -13.05
CA PHE A 327 15.72 -21.35 -11.81
C PHE A 327 15.62 -22.83 -11.43
N ARG A 328 15.39 -23.72 -12.41
CA ARG A 328 15.41 -25.18 -12.17
C ARG A 328 16.77 -25.68 -11.66
N THR A 329 17.86 -25.18 -12.23
CA THR A 329 19.21 -25.53 -11.75
C THR A 329 19.45 -25.04 -10.32
N TYR A 330 18.99 -23.84 -9.99
CA TYR A 330 19.04 -23.30 -8.63
C TYR A 330 18.22 -24.14 -7.66
N GLU A 331 17.00 -24.54 -8.03
CA GLU A 331 16.12 -25.37 -7.22
C GLU A 331 16.74 -26.75 -6.92
N GLN A 332 17.44 -27.36 -7.89
CA GLN A 332 18.19 -28.60 -7.68
C GLN A 332 19.37 -28.42 -6.70
N LEU A 333 20.07 -27.29 -6.75
CA LEU A 333 21.15 -26.98 -5.82
C LEU A 333 20.58 -26.74 -4.41
N GLU A 334 19.49 -26.00 -4.30
CA GLU A 334 18.80 -25.72 -3.05
C GLU A 334 18.29 -27.01 -2.39
N LEU A 335 17.73 -27.94 -3.18
CA LEU A 335 17.34 -29.28 -2.72
C LEU A 335 18.52 -30.06 -2.11
N LYS A 336 19.70 -30.01 -2.73
CA LYS A 336 20.90 -30.66 -2.18
C LYS A 336 21.35 -30.02 -0.86
N VAL A 337 21.36 -28.69 -0.79
CA VAL A 337 21.72 -27.94 0.43
C VAL A 337 20.73 -28.23 1.57
N ARG A 338 19.42 -28.22 1.27
CA ARG A 338 18.36 -28.58 2.22
C ARG A 338 18.51 -30.03 2.71
N THR A 339 18.87 -30.96 1.84
CA THR A 339 19.10 -32.37 2.21
C THR A 339 20.30 -32.51 3.15
N MET A 340 21.38 -31.77 2.91
CA MET A 340 22.54 -31.74 3.82
C MET A 340 22.18 -31.10 5.17
N ALA A 341 21.47 -29.97 5.18
CA ALA A 341 21.02 -29.32 6.41
C ALA A 341 20.07 -30.21 7.23
N ALA A 342 19.15 -30.92 6.58
CA ALA A 342 18.23 -31.85 7.23
C ALA A 342 18.97 -33.03 7.90
N LYS A 343 20.05 -33.55 7.28
CA LYS A 343 20.88 -34.59 7.91
C LYS A 343 21.59 -34.11 9.17
N VAL A 344 22.07 -32.86 9.18
CA VAL A 344 22.75 -32.26 10.34
C VAL A 344 21.75 -31.98 11.49
N VAL A 345 20.58 -31.44 11.18
CA VAL A 345 19.50 -31.21 12.16
C VAL A 345 18.98 -32.53 12.73
N HIS A 346 18.82 -33.56 11.90
CA HIS A 346 18.41 -34.88 12.38
C HIS A 346 19.40 -35.46 13.42
N LEU A 347 20.71 -35.23 13.23
CA LEU A 347 21.74 -35.66 14.18
C LEU A 347 21.64 -34.88 15.51
N GLY A 348 21.35 -33.58 15.45
CA GLY A 348 21.12 -32.73 16.62
C GLY A 348 19.86 -33.13 17.41
N ASP A 349 18.75 -33.38 16.72
CA ASP A 349 17.48 -33.82 17.33
C ASP A 349 17.63 -35.18 18.02
N GLN A 350 18.44 -36.11 17.47
CA GLN A 350 18.70 -37.40 18.11
C GLN A 350 19.45 -37.26 19.44
N LEU A 351 20.37 -36.30 19.55
CA LEU A 351 21.10 -36.02 20.79
C LEU A 351 20.22 -35.29 21.82
N GLU A 352 19.37 -34.36 21.40
CA GLU A 352 18.48 -33.61 22.30
C GLU A 352 17.30 -34.46 22.81
N THR A 353 16.75 -35.33 21.97
CA THR A 353 15.65 -36.26 22.34
C THR A 353 16.14 -37.30 23.35
N ALA A 354 17.38 -37.77 23.21
CA ALA A 354 18.02 -38.65 24.21
C ALA A 354 18.19 -37.96 25.58
N ASN A 355 18.47 -36.65 25.60
CA ASN A 355 18.65 -35.89 26.83
C ASN A 355 17.32 -35.51 27.51
N LYS A 356 16.27 -35.14 26.74
CA LYS A 356 14.93 -34.81 27.26
C LYS A 356 14.19 -36.03 27.83
N LYS A 357 14.36 -37.22 27.23
CA LYS A 357 13.80 -38.47 27.78
C LYS A 357 14.41 -38.79 29.15
N LYS A 358 15.69 -38.51 29.38
CA LYS A 358 16.35 -38.71 30.67
C LYS A 358 15.73 -37.83 31.78
N ASN A 359 15.60 -36.52 31.55
CA ASN A 359 15.07 -35.59 32.58
C ASN A 359 13.58 -35.79 32.90
N LYS A 360 12.72 -36.06 31.90
CA LYS A 360 11.29 -36.32 32.14
C LYS A 360 11.03 -37.60 32.94
N THR A 361 11.90 -38.59 32.81
CA THR A 361 11.77 -39.86 33.53
C THR A 361 12.11 -39.67 35.02
N ASP A 362 13.09 -38.81 35.34
CA ASP A 362 13.46 -38.49 36.73
C ASP A 362 12.39 -37.63 37.45
N GLU A 363 11.76 -36.67 36.77
CA GLU A 363 10.67 -35.85 37.34
C GLU A 363 9.39 -36.66 37.59
N ALA A 364 9.01 -37.55 36.67
CA ALA A 364 7.87 -38.45 36.84
C ALA A 364 8.08 -39.43 38.01
N LEU A 365 9.30 -39.92 38.20
CA LEU A 365 9.66 -40.84 39.29
C LEU A 365 9.59 -40.16 40.66
N GLN A 366 9.89 -38.85 40.74
CA GLN A 366 9.71 -38.05 41.95
C GLN A 366 8.24 -37.78 42.29
N LEU A 367 7.40 -37.47 41.30
CA LEU A 367 5.96 -37.23 41.53
C LEU A 367 5.23 -38.49 41.99
N ILE A 368 5.55 -39.66 41.42
CA ILE A 368 5.01 -40.96 41.86
C ILE A 368 5.43 -41.26 43.31
N LYS A 369 6.65 -40.88 43.71
CA LYS A 369 7.13 -41.04 45.08
C LYS A 369 6.31 -40.22 46.07
N TYR A 370 6.03 -38.95 45.78
CA TYR A 370 5.24 -38.08 46.66
C TYR A 370 3.75 -38.46 46.68
N PHE A 371 3.18 -38.89 45.55
CA PHE A 371 1.82 -39.40 45.52
C PHE A 371 1.64 -40.65 46.41
N ASN A 372 2.60 -41.58 46.37
CA ASN A 372 2.60 -42.76 47.25
C ASN A 372 2.71 -42.41 48.74
N ILE A 373 3.37 -41.30 49.10
CA ILE A 373 3.46 -40.83 50.48
C ILE A 373 2.08 -40.39 51.01
N PHE A 374 1.30 -39.65 50.20
CA PHE A 374 -0.08 -39.28 50.53
C PHE A 374 -1.04 -40.47 50.54
N GLN A 375 -0.75 -41.52 49.75
CA GLN A 375 -1.51 -42.76 49.79
C GLN A 375 -1.25 -43.57 51.07
N ARG A 376 -0.05 -43.45 51.67
CA ARG A 376 0.37 -44.17 52.89
C ARG A 376 0.15 -43.41 54.20
N ASN A 377 -0.31 -42.16 54.17
CA ASN A 377 -0.44 -41.26 55.34
C ASN A 377 0.89 -40.86 56.01
N GLU A 378 1.99 -40.83 55.25
CA GLU A 378 3.32 -40.49 55.76
C GLU A 378 3.70 -39.02 55.50
N GLU A 379 2.74 -38.14 55.15
CA GLU A 379 3.05 -36.76 54.74
C GLU A 379 3.83 -35.95 55.78
N ASN A 380 3.58 -36.17 57.08
CA ASN A 380 4.25 -35.45 58.16
C ASN A 380 5.63 -36.02 58.53
N GLU A 381 6.00 -37.20 58.02
CA GLU A 381 7.32 -37.82 58.25
C GLU A 381 8.39 -37.30 57.27
N THR A 382 7.97 -36.72 56.15
CA THR A 382 8.88 -36.12 55.19
C THR A 382 9.29 -34.70 55.60
N LYS A 383 10.60 -34.41 55.56
CA LYS A 383 11.14 -33.07 55.89
C LYS A 383 10.56 -31.94 55.03
N LEU A 384 10.11 -32.25 53.81
CA LEU A 384 9.58 -31.28 52.86
C LEU A 384 8.24 -30.68 53.30
N PHE A 385 7.31 -31.51 53.81
CA PHE A 385 5.95 -31.07 54.20
C PHE A 385 5.79 -30.77 55.70
N SER A 386 6.85 -30.95 56.49
CA SER A 386 6.89 -30.71 57.94
C SER A 386 7.68 -29.46 58.34
N ASN A 387 8.64 -29.01 57.52
CA ASN A 387 9.52 -27.90 57.86
C ASN A 387 9.05 -26.57 57.24
N ASN A 388 8.77 -25.57 58.09
CA ASN A 388 8.35 -24.23 57.67
C ASN A 388 9.42 -23.47 56.84
N SER A 389 10.67 -23.92 56.83
CA SER A 389 11.72 -23.31 55.98
C SER A 389 11.68 -23.75 54.51
N GLN A 390 10.96 -24.85 54.18
CA GLN A 390 10.86 -25.41 52.82
C GLN A 390 9.48 -25.20 52.18
N VAL A 391 8.68 -24.28 52.75
CA VAL A 391 7.30 -24.00 52.33
C VAL A 391 7.19 -23.67 50.83
N PHE A 392 8.20 -23.03 50.24
CA PHE A 392 8.22 -22.72 48.80
C PHE A 392 8.40 -23.95 47.90
N GLU A 393 9.19 -24.95 48.32
CA GLU A 393 9.38 -26.19 47.57
C GLU A 393 8.20 -27.14 47.77
N ALA A 394 7.67 -27.19 49.00
CA ALA A 394 6.44 -27.91 49.32
C ALA A 394 5.25 -27.42 48.49
N ALA A 395 5.07 -26.09 48.37
CA ALA A 395 3.99 -25.51 47.58
C ALA A 395 4.04 -25.88 46.10
N LYS A 396 5.24 -25.90 45.49
CA LYS A 396 5.42 -26.30 44.08
C LYS A 396 5.08 -27.76 43.83
N VAL A 397 5.49 -28.65 44.75
CA VAL A 397 5.18 -30.08 44.64
C VAL A 397 3.69 -30.32 44.88
N LEU A 398 3.08 -29.61 45.83
CA LEU A 398 1.65 -29.69 46.13
C LEU A 398 0.77 -29.15 45.01
N ASP A 399 1.18 -28.09 44.32
CA ASP A 399 0.49 -27.57 43.13
C ASP A 399 0.35 -28.65 42.05
N ILE A 400 1.48 -29.25 41.65
CA ILE A 400 1.52 -30.32 40.65
C ILE A 400 0.73 -31.55 41.12
N LEU A 401 0.81 -31.92 42.40
CA LEU A 401 0.03 -33.02 42.97
C LEU A 401 -1.47 -32.72 43.03
N THR A 402 -1.87 -31.47 43.27
CA THR A 402 -3.28 -31.07 43.33
C THR A 402 -3.87 -31.07 41.92
N SER A 403 -3.14 -30.58 40.92
CA SER A 403 -3.51 -30.69 39.50
C SER A 403 -3.56 -32.15 39.01
N PHE A 404 -2.70 -33.03 39.52
CA PHE A 404 -2.80 -34.46 39.20
C PHE A 404 -3.97 -35.13 39.91
N ALA A 405 -4.29 -34.69 41.14
CA ALA A 405 -5.35 -35.27 41.95
C ALA A 405 -6.76 -34.95 41.44
N THR A 406 -6.94 -33.87 40.68
CA THR A 406 -8.22 -33.54 40.02
C THR A 406 -8.59 -34.55 38.93
N ASP A 407 -7.60 -35.16 38.29
CA ASP A 407 -7.77 -36.10 37.17
C ASP A 407 -7.89 -37.58 37.62
N LEU A 408 -7.84 -37.84 38.94
CA LEU A 408 -7.90 -39.20 39.48
C LEU A 408 -9.34 -39.74 39.58
N PRO A 409 -9.55 -41.05 39.36
CA PRO A 409 -10.86 -41.71 39.54
C PRO A 409 -11.39 -41.62 40.98
N ASP A 410 -12.71 -41.67 41.15
CA ASP A 410 -13.43 -41.53 42.45
C ASP A 410 -12.92 -42.43 43.59
N LYS A 411 -12.25 -43.54 43.26
CA LYS A 411 -11.61 -44.46 44.23
C LYS A 411 -10.51 -43.79 45.07
N TYR A 412 -9.93 -42.67 44.62
CA TYR A 412 -8.86 -41.95 45.32
C TYR A 412 -9.32 -40.64 45.98
N THR A 413 -10.63 -40.48 46.18
CA THR A 413 -11.26 -39.31 46.84
C THR A 413 -10.64 -38.98 48.21
N GLU A 414 -10.28 -39.99 48.99
CA GLU A 414 -9.65 -39.79 50.31
C GLU A 414 -8.23 -39.21 50.20
N VAL A 415 -7.44 -39.68 49.23
CA VAL A 415 -6.08 -39.17 48.95
C VAL A 415 -6.16 -37.75 48.40
N ARG A 416 -7.14 -37.48 47.51
CA ARG A 416 -7.42 -36.14 46.98
C ARG A 416 -7.76 -35.15 48.10
N SER A 417 -8.64 -35.53 49.03
CA SER A 417 -8.99 -34.69 50.18
C SER A 417 -7.77 -34.37 51.06
N ARG A 418 -6.82 -35.31 51.22
CA ARG A 418 -5.60 -35.11 52.01
C ARG A 418 -4.61 -34.17 51.31
N ILE A 419 -4.41 -34.34 50.00
CA ILE A 419 -3.59 -33.43 49.18
C ILE A 419 -4.17 -32.01 49.23
N GLU A 420 -5.49 -31.86 49.06
CA GLU A 420 -6.18 -30.56 49.12
C GLU A 420 -6.15 -29.94 50.53
N ALA A 421 -6.20 -30.73 51.60
CA ALA A 421 -6.05 -30.24 52.97
C ALA A 421 -4.63 -29.72 53.23
N LYS A 422 -3.60 -30.48 52.83
CA LYS A 422 -2.19 -30.08 53.01
C LYS A 422 -1.81 -28.89 52.12
N SER A 423 -2.38 -28.81 50.92
CA SER A 423 -2.27 -27.66 50.03
C SER A 423 -2.83 -26.39 50.69
N ARG A 424 -4.03 -26.45 51.28
CA ARG A 424 -4.64 -25.34 52.05
C ARG A 424 -3.82 -24.90 53.25
N ASP A 425 -3.21 -25.83 53.98
CA ASP A 425 -2.36 -25.49 55.13
C ASP A 425 -1.04 -24.82 54.72
N THR A 426 -0.51 -25.21 53.56
CA THR A 426 0.69 -24.61 52.96
C THR A 426 0.39 -23.21 52.43
N GLU A 427 -0.78 -23.01 51.80
CA GLU A 427 -1.29 -21.70 51.38
C GLU A 427 -1.41 -20.73 52.56
N LYS A 428 -2.02 -21.16 53.67
CA LYS A 428 -2.13 -20.36 54.90
C LYS A 428 -0.76 -19.99 55.48
N SER A 429 0.21 -20.89 55.39
CA SER A 429 1.58 -20.65 55.86
C SER A 429 2.30 -19.64 54.95
N LEU A 430 2.11 -19.72 53.63
CA LEU A 430 2.61 -18.73 52.67
C LEU A 430 2.01 -17.33 52.86
N LEU A 431 0.72 -17.25 53.17
CA LEU A 431 0.05 -15.97 53.46
C LEU A 431 0.57 -15.32 54.75
N LYS A 432 0.83 -16.11 55.80
CA LYS A 432 1.47 -15.62 57.03
C LYS A 432 2.89 -15.13 56.77
N GLU A 433 3.65 -15.84 55.95
CA GLU A 433 5.00 -15.45 55.56
C GLU A 433 5.01 -14.17 54.72
N PHE A 434 4.05 -14.01 53.79
CA PHE A 434 3.86 -12.79 53.02
C PHE A 434 3.53 -11.60 53.92
N HIS A 435 2.65 -11.79 54.92
CA HIS A 435 2.30 -10.75 55.89
C HIS A 435 3.50 -10.38 56.78
N HIS A 436 4.32 -11.35 57.18
CA HIS A 436 5.55 -11.11 57.93
C HIS A 436 6.58 -10.32 57.08
N ALA A 437 6.75 -10.68 55.82
CA ALA A 437 7.64 -9.94 54.90
C ALA A 437 7.13 -8.51 54.63
N HIS A 438 5.82 -8.31 54.52
CA HIS A 438 5.20 -6.99 54.36
C HIS A 438 5.41 -6.09 55.59
N THR A 439 5.24 -6.62 56.80
CA THR A 439 5.46 -5.86 58.04
C THR A 439 6.93 -5.46 58.26
N HIS A 440 7.87 -6.20 57.67
CA HIS A 440 9.31 -5.93 57.74
C HIS A 440 9.87 -5.22 56.49
N ASN A 441 9.01 -4.78 55.55
CA ASN A 441 9.41 -4.15 54.28
C ASN A 441 10.40 -4.98 53.43
N ASP A 442 10.38 -6.32 53.54
CA ASP A 442 11.21 -7.21 52.74
C ASP A 442 10.55 -7.51 51.38
N THR A 443 10.81 -6.63 50.42
CA THR A 443 10.20 -6.68 49.08
C THR A 443 10.60 -7.91 48.27
N GLU A 444 11.78 -8.50 48.52
CA GLU A 444 12.26 -9.67 47.77
C GLU A 444 11.54 -10.93 48.23
N ARG A 445 11.36 -11.08 49.54
CA ARG A 445 10.62 -12.19 50.13
C ARG A 445 9.12 -12.09 49.85
N MET A 446 8.55 -10.88 49.88
CA MET A 446 7.17 -10.64 49.41
C MET A 446 6.97 -11.07 47.95
N ARG A 447 7.90 -10.70 47.05
CA ARG A 447 7.84 -11.09 45.63
C ARG A 447 7.86 -12.61 45.47
N LYS A 448 8.74 -13.30 46.22
CA LYS A 448 8.87 -14.76 46.18
C LYS A 448 7.62 -15.47 46.72
N CYS A 449 7.03 -14.95 47.80
CA CYS A 449 5.74 -15.41 48.33
C CYS A 449 4.60 -15.18 47.32
N GLY A 450 4.52 -14.00 46.71
CA GLY A 450 3.50 -13.70 45.69
C GLY A 450 3.60 -14.61 44.47
N GLN A 451 4.81 -14.86 43.95
CA GLN A 451 5.06 -15.80 42.85
C GLN A 451 4.69 -17.26 43.17
N THR A 452 4.71 -17.63 44.45
CA THR A 452 4.39 -18.99 44.87
C THR A 452 2.90 -19.13 45.20
N LEU A 453 2.27 -18.07 45.73
CA LEU A 453 0.83 -18.02 46.00
C LEU A 453 0.00 -18.00 44.71
N SER A 454 0.52 -17.44 43.62
CA SER A 454 -0.15 -17.46 42.31
C SER A 454 -0.30 -18.85 41.70
N LEU A 455 0.34 -19.88 42.26
CA LEU A 455 0.23 -21.26 41.82
C LEU A 455 -1.02 -21.96 42.40
N PHE A 456 -1.69 -21.39 43.40
CA PHE A 456 -2.85 -22.03 44.04
C PHE A 456 -4.17 -21.75 43.29
N PRO A 457 -5.09 -22.73 43.21
CA PRO A 457 -6.28 -22.69 42.35
C PRO A 457 -7.30 -21.59 42.69
N LYS A 458 -7.25 -20.96 43.88
CA LYS A 458 -8.09 -19.77 44.16
C LYS A 458 -7.76 -18.55 43.28
N PHE A 459 -6.61 -18.55 42.61
CA PHE A 459 -6.28 -17.55 41.58
C PHE A 459 -6.86 -17.89 40.19
N ASP A 460 -7.44 -19.09 39.97
CA ASP A 460 -8.08 -19.46 38.69
C ASP A 460 -9.41 -18.71 38.46
N ASP A 461 -10.09 -18.20 39.50
CA ASP A 461 -11.34 -17.41 39.38
C ASP A 461 -11.17 -16.13 38.54
N GLN A 462 -9.95 -15.57 38.49
CA GLN A 462 -9.65 -14.42 37.64
C GLN A 462 -9.66 -14.78 36.15
N SER A 463 -9.22 -15.98 35.80
CA SER A 463 -9.19 -16.45 34.41
C SER A 463 -10.60 -16.68 33.85
N VAL A 464 -11.51 -17.19 34.69
CA VAL A 464 -12.93 -17.39 34.35
C VAL A 464 -13.62 -16.05 34.16
N SER A 465 -13.43 -15.10 35.09
CA SER A 465 -14.01 -13.75 35.00
C SER A 465 -13.52 -12.99 33.76
N LEU A 466 -12.22 -13.06 33.46
CA LEU A 466 -11.63 -12.43 32.27
C LEU A 466 -12.20 -13.04 30.98
N SER A 467 -12.30 -14.38 30.94
CA SER A 467 -12.86 -15.10 29.79
C SER A 467 -14.35 -14.77 29.58
N ALA A 468 -15.13 -14.63 30.66
CA ALA A 468 -16.54 -14.26 30.59
C ALA A 468 -16.73 -12.85 30.01
N VAL A 469 -15.93 -11.88 30.44
CA VAL A 469 -15.97 -10.49 29.92
C VAL A 469 -15.55 -10.47 28.45
N ALA A 470 -14.49 -11.18 28.07
CA ALA A 470 -14.03 -11.25 26.68
C ALA A 470 -15.09 -11.87 25.75
N LEU A 471 -15.71 -12.99 26.17
CA LEU A 471 -16.79 -13.64 25.44
C LEU A 471 -18.02 -12.73 25.31
N SER A 472 -18.38 -12.04 26.40
CA SER A 472 -19.47 -11.05 26.42
C SER A 472 -19.21 -9.91 25.44
N GLN A 473 -18.00 -9.37 25.41
CA GLN A 473 -17.63 -8.28 24.49
C GLN A 473 -17.69 -8.74 23.03
N ALA A 474 -17.23 -9.96 22.72
CA ALA A 474 -17.36 -10.53 21.39
C ALA A 474 -18.84 -10.68 20.98
N PHE A 475 -19.68 -11.18 21.89
CA PHE A 475 -21.12 -11.32 21.67
C PHE A 475 -21.81 -9.95 21.43
N ILE A 476 -21.55 -8.96 22.27
CA ILE A 476 -22.04 -7.57 22.14
C ILE A 476 -21.63 -6.97 20.79
N ASN A 477 -20.36 -7.15 20.42
CA ASN A 477 -19.81 -6.62 19.18
C ASN A 477 -20.53 -7.18 17.95
N ILE A 478 -20.68 -8.50 17.89
CA ILE A 478 -21.33 -9.21 16.78
C ILE A 478 -22.82 -8.86 16.69
N THR A 479 -23.54 -8.92 17.80
CA THR A 479 -25.00 -8.89 17.79
C THR A 479 -25.58 -7.48 17.84
N GLY A 480 -24.84 -6.48 18.33
CA GLY A 480 -25.37 -5.12 18.51
C GLY A 480 -24.48 -3.98 18.01
N TYR A 481 -23.25 -3.86 18.52
CA TYR A 481 -22.42 -2.66 18.27
C TYR A 481 -22.10 -2.45 16.77
N PHE A 482 -21.55 -3.47 16.10
CA PHE A 482 -21.22 -3.37 14.68
C PHE A 482 -22.46 -3.29 13.79
N PRO A 483 -23.56 -4.04 14.03
CA PRO A 483 -24.80 -3.85 13.29
C PRO A 483 -25.30 -2.41 13.28
N MET A 484 -25.30 -1.74 14.44
CA MET A 484 -25.79 -0.36 14.53
C MET A 484 -24.85 0.64 13.83
N LEU A 485 -23.53 0.49 14.01
CA LEU A 485 -22.53 1.34 13.35
C LEU A 485 -22.58 1.23 11.82
N THR A 486 -22.71 0.00 11.31
CA THR A 486 -22.71 -0.28 9.87
C THR A 486 -24.00 0.17 9.20
N LEU A 487 -25.14 0.01 9.85
CA LEU A 487 -26.42 0.51 9.37
C LEU A 487 -26.47 2.05 9.38
N THR A 488 -25.85 2.68 10.39
CA THR A 488 -25.64 4.14 10.41
C THR A 488 -24.74 4.62 9.27
N SER A 489 -23.79 3.79 8.83
CA SER A 489 -22.89 4.12 7.71
C SER A 489 -23.57 4.12 6.35
N ALA A 490 -24.82 3.65 6.23
CA ALA A 490 -25.64 3.78 5.01
C ALA A 490 -25.84 5.25 4.59
N VAL A 491 -25.79 6.18 5.55
CA VAL A 491 -25.85 7.63 5.35
C VAL A 491 -24.78 8.12 4.35
N ASP A 492 -23.60 7.46 4.28
CA ASP A 492 -22.52 7.82 3.34
C ASP A 492 -22.94 7.78 1.87
N ARG A 493 -23.90 6.92 1.50
CA ARG A 493 -24.43 6.85 0.12
C ARG A 493 -25.44 7.95 -0.18
N LEU A 494 -26.27 8.25 0.81
CA LEU A 494 -27.38 9.18 0.66
C LEU A 494 -26.89 10.62 0.65
N PHE A 495 -25.74 10.88 1.30
CA PHE A 495 -25.12 12.19 1.34
C PHE A 495 -24.42 12.56 0.03
N THR A 496 -24.75 13.72 -0.55
CA THR A 496 -24.11 14.27 -1.76
C THR A 496 -23.61 15.70 -1.53
N LYS A 497 -22.56 16.13 -2.24
CA LYS A 497 -22.00 17.49 -2.06
C LYS A 497 -22.93 18.62 -2.53
N SER A 498 -23.88 18.34 -3.41
CA SER A 498 -24.99 19.26 -3.72
C SER A 498 -25.81 19.60 -2.47
N ASP A 499 -25.84 18.71 -1.48
CA ASP A 499 -26.55 18.93 -0.22
C ASP A 499 -25.83 19.92 0.70
N VAL A 500 -24.51 20.09 0.54
CA VAL A 500 -23.67 21.02 1.33
C VAL A 500 -23.85 22.48 0.89
N ILE A 501 -24.14 22.70 -0.39
CA ILE A 501 -24.18 24.04 -1.01
C ILE A 501 -25.62 24.56 -1.15
N GLY A 502 -26.66 23.72 -0.99
CA GLY A 502 -28.02 24.08 -1.37
C GLY A 502 -29.16 23.93 -0.34
N ARG A 503 -29.20 22.93 0.56
CA ARG A 503 -30.39 22.69 1.40
C ARG A 503 -30.07 22.00 2.73
N ASN A 504 -29.88 22.80 3.79
CA ASN A 504 -29.74 22.37 5.20
C ASN A 504 -30.83 21.39 5.68
N LYS A 505 -32.03 21.42 5.06
CA LYS A 505 -33.16 20.53 5.41
C LYS A 505 -32.83 19.05 5.19
N TYR A 506 -32.14 18.69 4.11
CA TYR A 506 -31.91 17.28 3.77
C TYR A 506 -30.97 16.58 4.76
N THR A 507 -29.91 17.24 5.21
CA THR A 507 -29.00 16.69 6.24
C THR A 507 -29.74 16.42 7.55
N GLY A 508 -30.66 17.30 7.95
CA GLY A 508 -31.49 17.10 9.14
C GLY A 508 -32.47 15.94 9.03
N LEU A 509 -33.10 15.79 7.86
CA LEU A 509 -33.96 14.64 7.55
C LEU A 509 -33.16 13.33 7.57
N LEU A 510 -31.93 13.35 7.07
CA LEU A 510 -31.07 12.18 7.05
C LEU A 510 -30.60 11.76 8.46
N LEU A 511 -30.33 12.73 9.34
CA LEU A 511 -30.07 12.49 10.76
C LEU A 511 -31.31 11.94 11.49
N GLN A 512 -32.50 12.45 11.21
CA GLN A 512 -33.75 11.90 11.78
C GLN A 512 -33.99 10.47 11.33
N ARG A 513 -33.74 10.17 10.05
CA ARG A 513 -33.83 8.83 9.49
C ARG A 513 -32.88 7.85 10.17
N SER A 514 -31.62 8.21 10.37
CA SER A 514 -30.66 7.33 11.04
C SER A 514 -31.03 7.09 12.51
N LEU A 515 -31.50 8.11 13.23
CA LEU A 515 -32.01 7.96 14.59
C LEU A 515 -33.22 7.01 14.66
N LEU A 516 -34.18 7.13 13.74
CA LEU A 516 -35.36 6.24 13.70
C LEU A 516 -34.97 4.79 13.40
N VAL A 517 -34.07 4.58 12.44
CA VAL A 517 -33.59 3.25 12.06
C VAL A 517 -32.81 2.60 13.21
N ASN A 518 -31.93 3.34 13.88
CA ASN A 518 -31.19 2.85 15.04
C ASN A 518 -32.11 2.57 16.24
N ALA A 519 -33.13 3.40 16.46
CA ALA A 519 -34.12 3.17 17.51
C ALA A 519 -34.93 1.89 17.28
N TYR A 520 -35.28 1.57 16.02
CA TYR A 520 -35.92 0.30 15.70
C TYR A 520 -34.98 -0.89 15.89
N LEU A 521 -33.70 -0.75 15.48
CA LEU A 521 -32.69 -1.79 15.63
C LEU A 521 -32.34 -2.11 17.09
N MET A 522 -32.51 -1.14 18.00
CA MET A 522 -32.30 -1.34 19.44
C MET A 522 -33.20 -2.44 20.03
N LEU A 523 -34.44 -2.60 19.55
CA LEU A 523 -35.39 -3.58 20.07
C LEU A 523 -34.94 -5.05 19.87
N PRO A 524 -34.62 -5.52 18.64
CA PRO A 524 -34.13 -6.88 18.44
C PRO A 524 -32.77 -7.11 19.12
N ILE A 525 -31.89 -6.09 19.20
CA ILE A 525 -30.62 -6.21 19.92
C ILE A 525 -30.88 -6.46 21.42
N ALA A 526 -31.74 -5.65 22.04
CA ALA A 526 -32.09 -5.81 23.46
C ALA A 526 -32.69 -7.19 23.75
N PHE A 527 -33.55 -7.70 22.86
CA PHE A 527 -34.14 -9.04 22.99
C PHE A 527 -33.08 -10.15 22.96
N ILE A 528 -32.10 -10.05 22.05
CA ILE A 528 -30.99 -11.01 21.96
C ILE A 528 -30.12 -10.94 23.23
N TRP A 529 -29.83 -9.74 23.72
CA TRP A 529 -28.98 -9.51 24.89
C TRP A 529 -29.62 -9.95 26.22
N LEU A 530 -30.95 -9.87 26.35
CA LEU A 530 -31.65 -10.43 27.51
C LEU A 530 -31.55 -11.96 27.61
N ASN A 531 -31.26 -12.63 26.49
CA ASN A 531 -31.17 -14.10 26.42
C ASN A 531 -29.71 -14.60 26.31
N THR A 532 -28.71 -13.77 26.63
CA THR A 532 -27.29 -14.13 26.47
C THR A 532 -26.92 -15.42 27.18
N GLU A 533 -27.31 -15.62 28.45
CA GLU A 533 -26.98 -16.84 29.19
C GLU A 533 -27.51 -18.10 28.49
N ASN A 534 -28.78 -18.10 28.09
CA ASN A 534 -29.41 -19.21 27.37
C ASN A 534 -28.73 -19.49 26.03
N ILE A 535 -28.33 -18.44 25.31
CA ILE A 535 -27.62 -18.58 24.02
C ILE A 535 -26.23 -19.18 24.24
N MET A 536 -25.51 -18.77 25.28
CA MET A 536 -24.19 -19.32 25.60
C MET A 536 -24.28 -20.79 26.01
N LEU A 537 -25.29 -21.16 26.80
CA LEU A 537 -25.58 -22.56 27.15
C LEU A 537 -25.93 -23.39 25.91
N LEU A 538 -26.71 -22.84 24.97
CA LEU A 538 -27.03 -23.49 23.70
C LEU A 538 -25.77 -23.73 22.84
N LEU A 539 -24.81 -22.81 22.89
CA LEU A 539 -23.51 -22.93 22.25
C LEU A 539 -22.52 -23.83 23.02
N ARG A 540 -23.00 -24.58 24.02
CA ARG A 540 -22.24 -25.52 24.85
C ARG A 540 -21.08 -24.86 25.62
N GLN A 541 -21.22 -23.60 25.99
CA GLN A 541 -20.27 -22.95 26.90
C GLN A 541 -20.49 -23.44 28.35
N PRO A 542 -19.46 -23.45 29.21
CA PRO A 542 -19.60 -23.81 30.61
C PRO A 542 -20.68 -22.97 31.31
N PRO A 543 -21.48 -23.56 32.24
CA PRO A 543 -22.62 -22.88 32.85
C PRO A 543 -22.21 -21.66 33.69
N GLU A 544 -21.10 -21.76 34.42
CA GLU A 544 -20.55 -20.65 35.22
C GLU A 544 -20.12 -19.46 34.36
N LEU A 545 -19.45 -19.73 33.23
CA LEU A 545 -19.05 -18.72 32.25
C LEU A 545 -20.28 -18.05 31.61
N SER A 546 -21.31 -18.85 31.31
CA SER A 546 -22.55 -18.39 30.68
C SER A 546 -23.35 -17.47 31.60
N ALA A 547 -23.42 -17.80 32.90
CA ALA A 547 -24.09 -16.97 33.91
C ALA A 547 -23.38 -15.61 34.07
N LEU A 548 -22.06 -15.60 34.24
CA LEU A 548 -21.27 -14.35 34.33
C LEU A 548 -21.40 -13.47 33.07
N ALA A 549 -21.41 -14.10 31.89
CA ALA A 549 -21.62 -13.39 30.64
C ALA A 549 -23.03 -12.79 30.54
N GLY A 550 -24.06 -13.53 31.00
CA GLY A 550 -25.43 -13.04 31.11
C GLY A 550 -25.55 -11.81 32.00
N GLU A 551 -24.92 -11.82 33.18
CA GLU A 551 -24.92 -10.66 34.08
C GLU A 551 -24.26 -9.42 33.46
N TYR A 552 -23.09 -9.59 32.84
CA TYR A 552 -22.37 -8.51 32.18
C TYR A 552 -23.21 -7.87 31.07
N VAL A 553 -23.76 -8.69 30.16
CA VAL A 553 -24.52 -8.20 29.01
C VAL A 553 -25.84 -7.55 29.45
N THR A 554 -26.51 -8.06 30.48
CA THR A 554 -27.76 -7.50 30.99
C THR A 554 -27.58 -6.05 31.46
N VAL A 555 -26.48 -5.76 32.17
CA VAL A 555 -26.14 -4.38 32.58
C VAL A 555 -25.78 -3.54 31.35
N TYR A 556 -25.08 -4.12 30.38
CA TYR A 556 -24.63 -3.43 29.17
C TYR A 556 -25.79 -2.97 28.26
N ILE A 557 -26.99 -3.58 28.34
CA ILE A 557 -28.19 -3.17 27.57
C ILE A 557 -28.49 -1.67 27.72
N ALA A 558 -28.19 -1.08 28.88
CA ALA A 558 -28.40 0.34 29.15
C ALA A 558 -27.63 1.28 28.20
N ILE A 559 -26.60 0.79 27.48
CA ILE A 559 -25.83 1.55 26.50
C ILE A 559 -26.61 1.92 25.23
N LEU A 560 -27.65 1.14 24.89
CA LEU A 560 -28.26 1.19 23.56
C LEU A 560 -28.84 2.57 23.18
N PRO A 561 -29.54 3.30 24.07
CA PRO A 561 -30.03 4.65 23.76
C PRO A 561 -28.89 5.63 23.47
N ALA A 562 -27.82 5.60 24.27
CA ALA A 562 -26.66 6.46 24.09
C ALA A 562 -25.92 6.13 22.78
N LEU A 563 -25.76 4.85 22.46
CA LEU A 563 -25.16 4.38 21.22
C LEU A 563 -26.00 4.78 19.98
N CYS A 564 -27.33 4.72 20.08
CA CYS A 564 -28.26 5.14 19.02
C CYS A 564 -28.06 6.61 18.64
N VAL A 565 -28.02 7.50 19.65
CA VAL A 565 -27.84 8.94 19.44
C VAL A 565 -26.41 9.27 18.98
N SER A 566 -25.40 8.77 19.68
CA SER A 566 -23.99 9.08 19.40
C SER A 566 -23.57 8.63 18.00
N SER A 567 -23.93 7.42 17.57
CA SER A 567 -23.59 6.92 16.24
C SER A 567 -24.15 7.81 15.13
N ALA A 568 -25.42 8.21 15.22
CA ALA A 568 -26.09 9.07 14.24
C ALA A 568 -25.49 10.48 14.19
N VAL A 569 -25.23 11.09 15.35
CA VAL A 569 -24.68 12.45 15.46
C VAL A 569 -23.23 12.51 14.99
N VAL A 570 -22.37 11.61 15.46
CA VAL A 570 -20.96 11.53 15.06
C VAL A 570 -20.86 11.33 13.56
N LYS A 571 -21.68 10.43 12.99
CA LYS A 571 -21.67 10.19 11.55
C LYS A 571 -22.05 11.43 10.74
N THR A 572 -23.03 12.18 11.21
CA THR A 572 -23.46 13.43 10.57
C THR A 572 -22.37 14.50 10.62
N LEU A 573 -21.67 14.64 11.76
CA LEU A 573 -20.53 15.55 11.91
C LEU A 573 -19.35 15.15 11.01
N GLN A 574 -19.04 13.84 10.90
CA GLN A 574 -18.01 13.31 10.00
C GLN A 574 -18.29 13.64 8.53
N LEU A 575 -19.53 13.52 8.08
CA LEU A 575 -19.94 13.85 6.71
C LEU A 575 -19.82 15.34 6.39
N GLN A 576 -19.93 16.20 7.42
CA GLN A 576 -19.68 17.63 7.33
C GLN A 576 -18.21 18.01 7.54
N GLU A 577 -17.31 17.04 7.67
CA GLU A 577 -15.87 17.22 7.90
C GLU A 577 -15.53 17.92 9.24
N VAL A 578 -16.45 17.88 10.22
CA VAL A 578 -16.24 18.40 11.58
C VAL A 578 -15.86 17.25 12.51
N ILE A 579 -14.56 17.00 12.67
CA ILE A 579 -14.04 15.78 13.31
C ILE A 579 -13.38 16.05 14.68
N ILE A 580 -12.68 17.17 14.83
CA ILE A 580 -11.91 17.52 16.04
C ILE A 580 -12.75 17.46 17.34
N PRO A 581 -13.99 17.97 17.40
CA PRO A 581 -14.80 17.90 18.63
C PRO A 581 -15.07 16.46 19.05
N SER A 582 -15.42 15.58 18.10
CA SER A 582 -15.66 14.17 18.37
C SER A 582 -14.42 13.45 18.89
N LEU A 583 -13.22 13.84 18.41
CA LEU A 583 -11.96 13.32 18.93
C LEU A 583 -11.77 13.70 20.41
N LEU A 584 -11.94 14.98 20.76
CA LEU A 584 -11.77 15.46 22.13
C LEU A 584 -12.80 14.86 23.10
N ILE A 585 -14.06 14.74 22.66
CA ILE A 585 -15.13 14.09 23.44
C ILE A 585 -14.82 12.61 23.68
N LEU A 586 -14.32 11.89 22.67
CA LEU A 586 -13.97 10.48 22.81
C LEU A 586 -12.78 10.27 23.77
N MET A 587 -11.74 11.12 23.67
CA MET A 587 -10.59 11.07 24.58
C MET A 587 -11.00 11.33 26.03
N SER A 588 -11.87 12.31 26.25
CA SER A 588 -12.39 12.60 27.60
C SER A 588 -13.31 11.49 28.11
N ALA A 589 -14.13 10.88 27.25
CA ALA A 589 -14.97 9.74 27.62
C ALA A 589 -14.14 8.54 28.10
N ASN A 590 -13.06 8.18 27.39
CA ASN A 590 -12.17 7.10 27.79
C ASN A 590 -11.48 7.40 29.14
N PHE A 591 -11.10 8.65 29.39
CA PHE A 591 -10.54 9.04 30.69
C PHE A 591 -11.56 8.91 31.81
N ILE A 592 -12.79 9.37 31.58
CA ILE A 592 -13.91 9.24 32.53
C ILE A 592 -14.20 7.77 32.81
N GLU A 593 -14.19 6.91 31.78
CA GLU A 593 -14.37 5.47 31.93
C GLU A 593 -13.35 4.88 32.90
N VAL A 594 -12.05 5.16 32.71
CA VAL A 594 -10.99 4.67 33.61
C VAL A 594 -11.19 5.18 35.04
N VAL A 595 -11.51 6.47 35.20
CA VAL A 595 -11.73 7.10 36.51
C VAL A 595 -12.96 6.54 37.23
N ILE A 596 -13.98 6.09 36.52
CA ILE A 596 -15.21 5.53 37.10
C ILE A 596 -15.06 4.02 37.35
N VAL A 597 -14.50 3.28 36.40
CA VAL A 597 -14.35 1.82 36.51
C VAL A 597 -13.37 1.45 37.61
N TYR A 598 -12.24 2.15 37.75
CA TYR A 598 -11.23 1.78 38.74
C TYR A 598 -11.77 1.77 40.18
N PRO A 599 -12.46 2.83 40.66
CA PRO A 599 -13.05 2.82 41.99
C PRO A 599 -14.22 1.83 42.14
N LEU A 600 -15.08 1.69 41.12
CA LEU A 600 -16.18 0.74 41.16
C LEU A 600 -15.68 -0.70 41.23
N ALA A 601 -14.62 -1.05 40.49
CA ALA A 601 -14.08 -2.39 40.50
C ALA A 601 -13.29 -2.71 41.78
N TYR A 602 -12.58 -1.74 42.36
CA TYR A 602 -11.66 -1.99 43.48
C TYR A 602 -12.28 -1.72 44.86
N PHE A 603 -13.11 -0.69 45.01
CA PHE A 603 -13.66 -0.28 46.32
C PHE A 603 -15.09 -0.75 46.55
N THR A 604 -15.74 -1.40 45.59
CA THR A 604 -17.12 -1.88 45.74
C THR A 604 -17.26 -3.34 45.35
N ASP A 605 -18.22 -4.04 45.97
CA ASP A 605 -18.49 -5.46 45.70
C ASP A 605 -19.30 -5.70 44.41
N ILE A 606 -19.31 -4.73 43.49
CA ILE A 606 -20.08 -4.79 42.24
C ILE A 606 -19.48 -5.83 41.26
N GLY A 607 -18.21 -6.20 41.43
CA GLY A 607 -17.57 -7.28 40.68
C GLY A 607 -17.54 -7.03 39.16
N VAL A 608 -17.82 -8.06 38.37
CA VAL A 608 -17.79 -8.02 36.89
C VAL A 608 -18.73 -6.96 36.29
N ARG A 609 -19.82 -6.62 37.00
CA ARG A 609 -20.80 -5.60 36.55
C ARG A 609 -20.20 -4.19 36.48
N ALA A 610 -19.15 -3.91 37.26
CA ALA A 610 -18.47 -2.61 37.23
C ALA A 610 -17.84 -2.34 35.85
N PHE A 611 -17.28 -3.38 35.23
CA PHE A 611 -16.69 -3.30 33.89
C PHE A 611 -17.73 -3.10 32.78
N ALA A 612 -19.00 -3.48 33.00
CA ALA A 612 -20.09 -3.16 32.09
C ALA A 612 -20.62 -1.73 32.27
N LEU A 613 -20.69 -1.22 33.51
CA LEU A 613 -21.19 0.13 33.82
C LEU A 613 -20.30 1.25 33.29
N GLY A 614 -18.97 1.06 33.27
CA GLY A 614 -18.02 2.03 32.75
C GLY A 614 -18.34 2.50 31.32
N PRO A 615 -18.35 1.58 30.34
CA PRO A 615 -18.72 1.87 28.96
C PRO A 615 -20.10 2.52 28.83
N VAL A 616 -21.09 2.07 29.61
CA VAL A 616 -22.44 2.65 29.60
C VAL A 616 -22.37 4.15 29.92
N ILE A 617 -21.73 4.52 31.04
CA ILE A 617 -21.61 5.92 31.47
C ILE A 617 -20.80 6.73 30.45
N ALA A 618 -19.69 6.18 29.94
CA ALA A 618 -18.85 6.83 28.94
C ALA A 618 -19.63 7.15 27.66
N PHE A 619 -20.46 6.22 27.16
CA PHE A 619 -21.29 6.47 25.98
C PHE A 619 -22.40 7.50 26.22
N TYR A 620 -23.00 7.54 27.42
CA TYR A 620 -23.93 8.64 27.77
C TYR A 620 -23.20 9.98 27.79
N PHE A 621 -22.00 10.05 28.35
CA PHE A 621 -21.17 11.25 28.30
C PHE A 621 -20.87 11.66 26.85
N ILE A 622 -20.54 10.71 25.97
CA ILE A 622 -20.33 10.96 24.53
C ILE A 622 -21.60 11.55 23.91
N ALA A 623 -22.76 10.93 24.11
CA ALA A 623 -24.02 11.36 23.52
C ALA A 623 -24.41 12.78 23.98
N ILE A 624 -24.38 13.01 25.30
CA ILE A 624 -24.74 14.30 25.90
C ILE A 624 -23.77 15.39 25.42
N SER A 625 -22.46 15.14 25.44
CA SER A 625 -21.44 16.11 25.03
C SER A 625 -21.55 16.49 23.56
N HIS A 626 -21.89 15.53 22.68
CA HIS A 626 -22.15 15.84 21.27
C HIS A 626 -23.40 16.69 21.08
N CYS A 627 -24.50 16.38 21.78
CA CYS A 627 -25.71 17.21 21.76
C CYS A 627 -25.45 18.62 22.31
N MET A 628 -24.69 18.75 23.40
CA MET A 628 -24.26 20.03 23.95
C MET A 628 -23.38 20.81 22.96
N TYR A 629 -22.39 20.16 22.33
CA TYR A 629 -21.53 20.76 21.33
C TYR A 629 -22.34 21.34 20.16
N LEU A 630 -23.27 20.54 19.62
CA LEU A 630 -24.17 20.98 18.56
C LEU A 630 -24.95 22.23 18.97
N ARG A 631 -25.45 22.27 20.22
CA ARG A 631 -26.23 23.38 20.79
C ARG A 631 -25.41 24.66 21.01
N CYS A 632 -24.22 24.53 21.59
CA CYS A 632 -23.33 25.65 21.96
C CYS A 632 -22.74 26.34 20.74
N VAL A 633 -22.24 25.58 19.76
CA VAL A 633 -21.63 26.14 18.54
C VAL A 633 -22.70 26.57 17.51
N LYS A 634 -23.99 26.38 17.83
CA LYS A 634 -25.14 26.71 16.97
C LYS A 634 -25.13 26.00 15.60
N ILE A 635 -24.31 24.96 15.45
CA ILE A 635 -24.25 24.10 14.25
C ILE A 635 -25.61 23.42 14.03
N TRP A 636 -26.34 23.11 15.10
CA TRP A 636 -27.69 22.56 15.01
C TRP A 636 -28.63 23.41 14.14
N LYS A 637 -28.47 24.74 14.06
CA LYS A 637 -29.29 25.59 13.19
C LYS A 637 -29.06 25.32 11.69
N ARG A 638 -27.87 24.80 11.35
CA ARG A 638 -27.49 24.42 9.99
C ARG A 638 -27.85 22.97 9.68
N ILE A 639 -27.75 22.07 10.67
CA ILE A 639 -27.95 20.62 10.47
C ILE A 639 -29.41 20.21 10.68
N TRP A 640 -30.09 20.81 11.65
CA TRP A 640 -31.39 20.36 12.12
C TRP A 640 -32.52 21.24 11.57
N CYS A 641 -33.54 20.61 10.97
CA CYS A 641 -34.70 21.32 10.39
C CYS A 641 -35.98 21.22 11.24
N GLY A 642 -35.89 20.72 12.48
CA GLY A 642 -37.07 20.36 13.27
C GLY A 642 -37.59 18.97 12.92
N PHE A 643 -38.35 18.34 13.81
CA PHE A 643 -38.94 17.03 13.54
C PHE A 643 -39.90 17.12 12.35
N SER A 644 -39.71 16.24 11.36
CA SER A 644 -40.55 16.18 10.17
C SER A 644 -40.94 14.75 9.83
N PHE A 645 -42.21 14.55 9.48
CA PHE A 645 -42.70 13.26 8.98
C PHE A 645 -42.09 12.87 7.63
N GLU A 646 -41.48 13.82 6.89
CA GLU A 646 -40.70 13.55 5.66
C GLU A 646 -39.51 12.60 5.92
N ALA A 647 -39.09 12.43 7.18
CA ALA A 647 -38.10 11.43 7.54
C ALA A 647 -38.55 10.01 7.13
N TRP A 648 -39.86 9.69 7.14
CA TRP A 648 -40.38 8.36 6.81
C TRP A 648 -40.41 8.03 5.31
N GLU A 649 -40.43 9.03 4.43
CA GLU A 649 -40.75 8.84 3.01
C GLU A 649 -39.70 8.02 2.22
N SER A 650 -38.43 7.99 2.66
CA SER A 650 -37.34 7.29 1.99
C SER A 650 -36.69 6.19 2.83
N TRP A 651 -37.40 5.63 3.81
CA TRP A 651 -36.87 4.60 4.71
C TRP A 651 -36.45 3.31 3.96
N CYS A 652 -37.21 2.90 2.93
CA CYS A 652 -36.89 1.74 2.09
C CYS A 652 -35.53 1.91 1.38
N GLN A 653 -35.19 3.11 0.91
CA GLN A 653 -33.90 3.36 0.26
C GLN A 653 -32.75 3.26 1.28
N TYR A 654 -32.95 3.79 2.49
CA TYR A 654 -31.97 3.67 3.58
C TYR A 654 -31.68 2.21 3.91
N ILE A 655 -32.72 1.39 4.09
CA ILE A 655 -32.60 -0.05 4.41
C ILE A 655 -32.01 -0.82 3.23
N CYS A 656 -32.45 -0.56 1.99
CA CYS A 656 -31.94 -1.21 0.79
C CYS A 656 -30.43 -0.98 0.61
N TYR A 657 -29.89 0.16 1.04
CA TYR A 657 -28.46 0.43 1.03
C TYR A 657 -27.73 -0.05 2.28
N GLY A 658 -28.36 0.03 3.44
CA GLY A 658 -27.78 -0.31 4.73
C GLY A 658 -27.67 -1.81 4.97
N VAL A 659 -28.68 -2.60 4.63
CA VAL A 659 -28.70 -4.06 4.88
C VAL A 659 -27.60 -4.81 4.12
N PRO A 660 -27.33 -4.55 2.83
CA PRO A 660 -26.19 -5.17 2.14
C PRO A 660 -24.84 -4.78 2.75
N LEU A 661 -24.70 -3.53 3.22
CA LEU A 661 -23.47 -3.08 3.89
C LEU A 661 -23.31 -3.73 5.27
N LEU A 662 -24.41 -3.86 6.01
CA LEU A 662 -24.49 -4.59 7.27
C LEU A 662 -24.07 -6.04 7.09
N LEU A 663 -24.69 -6.78 6.16
CA LEU A 663 -24.40 -8.20 5.93
C LEU A 663 -22.92 -8.42 5.61
N VAL A 664 -22.33 -7.57 4.79
CA VAL A 664 -20.91 -7.66 4.41
C VAL A 664 -20.00 -7.46 5.61
N ASN A 665 -20.16 -6.34 6.31
CA ASN A 665 -19.28 -6.00 7.42
C ASN A 665 -19.50 -6.96 8.60
N LEU A 666 -20.73 -7.41 8.81
CA LEU A 666 -21.06 -8.39 9.84
C LEU A 666 -20.41 -9.74 9.54
N LEU A 667 -20.52 -10.24 8.31
CA LEU A 667 -19.90 -11.51 7.90
C LEU A 667 -18.37 -11.49 8.04
N GLU A 668 -17.73 -10.35 7.75
CA GLU A 668 -16.29 -10.16 7.92
C GLU A 668 -15.87 -10.11 9.40
N ILE A 669 -16.66 -9.46 10.25
CA ILE A 669 -16.35 -9.39 11.68
C ILE A 669 -16.62 -10.73 12.36
N VAL A 670 -17.73 -11.38 12.01
CA VAL A 670 -18.06 -12.72 12.49
C VAL A 670 -16.97 -13.69 12.10
N SER A 671 -16.35 -13.60 10.91
CA SER A 671 -15.25 -14.49 10.51
C SER A 671 -13.99 -14.35 11.34
N ILE A 672 -13.72 -13.20 11.94
CA ILE A 672 -12.59 -13.07 12.86
C ILE A 672 -13.01 -13.54 14.25
N GLN A 673 -14.18 -13.10 14.73
CA GLN A 673 -14.65 -13.31 16.11
C GLN A 673 -15.18 -14.72 16.37
N SER A 674 -15.60 -15.46 15.33
CA SER A 674 -16.05 -16.85 15.45
C SER A 674 -14.94 -17.80 15.87
N GLY A 675 -13.67 -17.39 15.78
CA GLY A 675 -12.52 -18.23 16.09
C GLY A 675 -12.51 -18.69 17.54
N ALA A 676 -12.95 -17.84 18.49
CA ALA A 676 -13.09 -18.22 19.89
C ALA A 676 -14.08 -19.39 20.07
N PHE A 677 -15.22 -19.35 19.37
CA PHE A 677 -16.23 -20.42 19.42
C PHE A 677 -15.74 -21.70 18.73
N ILE A 678 -15.14 -21.57 17.54
CA ILE A 678 -14.65 -22.71 16.76
C ILE A 678 -13.52 -23.42 17.51
N LEU A 679 -12.54 -22.67 18.04
CA LEU A 679 -11.46 -23.23 18.83
C LEU A 679 -11.98 -23.82 20.14
N GLY A 680 -12.99 -23.22 20.77
CA GLY A 680 -13.63 -23.81 21.95
C GLY A 680 -14.27 -25.19 21.72
N ILE A 681 -14.72 -25.49 20.50
CA ILE A 681 -15.30 -26.78 20.13
C ILE A 681 -14.25 -27.75 19.57
N ALA A 682 -13.34 -27.24 18.73
CA ALA A 682 -12.41 -28.06 17.96
C ALA A 682 -11.08 -28.33 18.68
N SER A 683 -10.71 -27.49 19.65
CA SER A 683 -9.39 -27.59 20.28
C SER A 683 -9.29 -28.65 21.37
N TYR A 684 -8.15 -29.35 21.43
CA TYR A 684 -7.82 -30.27 22.52
C TYR A 684 -7.54 -29.51 23.83
N GLN A 685 -7.01 -28.29 23.74
CA GLN A 685 -6.74 -27.39 24.88
C GLN A 685 -7.45 -26.05 24.66
N PRO A 686 -8.78 -25.99 24.82
CA PRO A 686 -9.58 -24.83 24.43
C PRO A 686 -9.15 -23.55 25.15
N VAL A 687 -8.77 -23.62 26.43
CA VAL A 687 -8.32 -22.43 27.19
C VAL A 687 -7.07 -21.79 26.59
N VAL A 688 -6.09 -22.59 26.16
CA VAL A 688 -4.82 -22.10 25.61
C VAL A 688 -5.04 -21.50 24.22
N ASP A 689 -5.74 -22.22 23.34
CA ASP A 689 -5.96 -21.79 21.96
C ASP A 689 -6.91 -20.59 21.85
N ILE A 690 -7.96 -20.54 22.69
CA ILE A 690 -8.83 -19.35 22.81
C ILE A 690 -8.00 -18.17 23.32
N GLY A 691 -7.16 -18.37 24.35
CA GLY A 691 -6.27 -17.31 24.86
C GLY A 691 -5.36 -16.74 23.78
N ILE A 692 -4.72 -17.60 22.98
CA ILE A 692 -3.89 -17.20 21.85
C ILE A 692 -4.72 -16.40 20.82
N HIS A 693 -5.90 -16.90 20.45
CA HIS A 693 -6.75 -16.25 19.46
C HIS A 693 -7.29 -14.89 19.92
N VAL A 694 -7.74 -14.77 21.16
CA VAL A 694 -8.26 -13.51 21.73
C VAL A 694 -7.15 -12.46 21.75
N VAL A 695 -5.96 -12.80 22.23
CA VAL A 695 -4.85 -11.83 22.24
C VAL A 695 -4.41 -11.46 20.82
N ALA A 696 -4.34 -12.43 19.89
CA ALA A 696 -4.02 -12.16 18.50
C ALA A 696 -5.04 -11.24 17.83
N THR A 697 -6.35 -11.46 18.06
CA THR A 697 -7.41 -10.61 17.53
C THR A 697 -7.38 -9.20 18.13
N CYS A 698 -7.08 -9.05 19.42
CA CYS A 698 -6.90 -7.75 20.07
C CYS A 698 -5.74 -6.96 19.43
N ILE A 699 -4.56 -7.58 19.27
CA ILE A 699 -3.40 -6.94 18.66
C ILE A 699 -3.67 -6.59 17.20
N ASN A 700 -4.26 -7.52 16.43
CA ASN A 700 -4.64 -7.27 15.04
C ASN A 700 -5.61 -6.09 14.93
N SER A 701 -6.64 -6.06 15.78
CA SER A 701 -7.63 -4.99 15.78
C SER A 701 -7.01 -3.64 16.10
N LEU A 702 -6.15 -3.56 17.13
CA LEU A 702 -5.46 -2.33 17.53
C LEU A 702 -4.62 -1.76 16.38
N ILE A 703 -3.86 -2.62 15.71
CA ILE A 703 -2.94 -2.23 14.65
C ILE A 703 -3.72 -1.85 13.40
N SER A 704 -4.78 -2.58 13.03
CA SER A 704 -5.59 -2.31 11.84
C SER A 704 -6.42 -1.00 11.92
N VAL A 705 -6.61 -0.39 13.10
CA VAL A 705 -7.37 0.88 13.26
C VAL A 705 -6.86 2.00 12.35
N SER A 706 -5.54 2.13 12.15
CA SER A 706 -4.99 3.19 11.29
C SER A 706 -5.33 2.97 9.81
N CYS A 707 -5.36 1.71 9.34
CA CYS A 707 -5.79 1.36 7.99
C CYS A 707 -7.28 1.62 7.79
N MET A 708 -8.11 1.22 8.76
CA MET A 708 -9.55 1.49 8.74
C MET A 708 -9.86 3.00 8.75
N SER A 709 -9.10 3.79 9.52
CA SER A 709 -9.25 5.25 9.59
C SER A 709 -8.95 5.93 8.26
N LEU A 710 -7.87 5.52 7.57
CA LEU A 710 -7.54 6.02 6.23
C LEU A 710 -8.62 5.61 5.20
N SER A 711 -9.14 4.39 5.31
CA SER A 711 -10.24 3.92 4.47
C SER A 711 -11.50 4.75 4.65
N LEU A 712 -11.90 5.03 5.88
CA LEU A 712 -13.06 5.89 6.17
C LEU A 712 -12.86 7.30 5.57
N ALA A 713 -11.68 7.90 5.76
CA ALA A 713 -11.36 9.21 5.19
C ALA A 713 -11.40 9.22 3.65
N THR A 714 -10.91 8.15 3.02
CA THR A 714 -10.95 7.97 1.56
C THR A 714 -12.38 7.84 1.07
N SER A 715 -13.20 7.04 1.75
CA SER A 715 -14.60 6.80 1.40
C SER A 715 -15.43 8.09 1.48
N ILE A 716 -15.30 8.86 2.57
CA ILE A 716 -15.98 10.16 2.75
C ILE A 716 -15.57 11.16 1.66
N ARG A 717 -14.27 11.26 1.37
CA ARG A 717 -13.79 12.19 0.33
C ARG A 717 -14.24 11.81 -1.07
N LEU A 718 -14.39 10.51 -1.34
CA LEU A 718 -14.89 10.03 -2.63
C LEU A 718 -16.41 10.17 -2.74
N SER A 719 -17.17 9.92 -1.67
CA SER A 719 -18.63 9.98 -1.68
C SER A 719 -19.19 11.38 -1.97
N GLN A 720 -18.42 12.42 -1.64
CA GLN A 720 -18.74 13.82 -1.92
C GLN A 720 -18.49 14.25 -3.38
N LEU A 721 -17.82 13.44 -4.22
CA LEU A 721 -17.43 13.86 -5.58
C LEU A 721 -18.40 13.31 -6.63
N SER A 722 -18.85 14.16 -7.55
CA SER A 722 -19.59 13.71 -8.73
C SER A 722 -18.62 13.18 -9.80
N TYR A 723 -18.88 11.97 -10.28
CA TYR A 723 -17.97 11.19 -11.15
C TYR A 723 -17.69 11.89 -12.48
N GLU A 724 -18.69 12.54 -13.07
CA GLU A 724 -18.62 13.11 -14.42
C GLU A 724 -17.79 14.40 -14.50
N SER A 725 -17.82 15.23 -13.45
CA SER A 725 -17.14 16.53 -13.44
C SER A 725 -15.71 16.47 -12.87
N GLN A 726 -15.41 15.55 -11.95
CA GLN A 726 -14.19 15.64 -11.11
C GLN A 726 -13.26 14.41 -11.17
N ARG A 727 -13.18 13.74 -12.33
CA ARG A 727 -12.35 12.54 -12.54
C ARG A 727 -10.87 12.69 -12.15
N LYS A 728 -10.26 13.86 -12.42
CA LYS A 728 -8.86 14.16 -12.04
C LYS A 728 -8.67 14.17 -10.51
N ARG A 729 -9.64 14.71 -9.78
CA ARG A 729 -9.60 14.80 -8.30
C ARG A 729 -9.78 13.42 -7.67
N ILE A 730 -10.71 12.61 -8.19
CA ILE A 730 -10.90 11.22 -7.76
C ILE A 730 -9.59 10.43 -7.93
N LYS A 731 -8.94 10.51 -9.09
CA LYS A 731 -7.64 9.85 -9.33
C LYS A 731 -6.58 10.26 -8.31
N LYS A 732 -6.48 11.56 -8.01
CA LYS A 732 -5.51 12.09 -7.03
C LYS A 732 -5.78 11.57 -5.62
N ILE A 733 -7.05 11.52 -5.19
CA ILE A 733 -7.42 10.96 -3.87
C ILE A 733 -7.06 9.48 -3.78
N VAL A 734 -7.40 8.69 -4.79
CA VAL A 734 -7.11 7.25 -4.80
C VAL A 734 -5.60 6.99 -4.78
N ILE A 735 -4.81 7.70 -5.60
CA ILE A 735 -3.34 7.54 -5.64
C ILE A 735 -2.72 7.92 -4.29
N ASN A 736 -3.11 9.05 -3.71
CA ASN A 736 -2.57 9.48 -2.41
C ASN A 736 -2.93 8.49 -1.30
N SER A 737 -4.15 7.96 -1.31
CA SER A 737 -4.61 6.96 -0.33
C SER A 737 -3.90 5.62 -0.51
N LEU A 738 -3.57 5.25 -1.75
CA LEU A 738 -2.75 4.06 -2.05
C LEU A 738 -1.32 4.18 -1.52
N ILE A 739 -0.68 5.35 -1.71
CA ILE A 739 0.67 5.59 -1.18
C ILE A 739 0.63 5.55 0.36
N ALA A 740 -0.35 6.24 0.97
CA ALA A 740 -0.47 6.29 2.42
C ALA A 740 -0.77 4.91 3.03
N ILE A 741 -1.65 4.11 2.43
CA ILE A 741 -1.99 2.78 2.97
C ILE A 741 -0.81 1.83 2.90
N ILE A 742 0.00 1.89 1.83
CA ILE A 742 1.20 1.04 1.69
C ILE A 742 2.24 1.39 2.76
N ILE A 743 2.44 2.69 3.04
CA ILE A 743 3.37 3.13 4.08
C ILE A 743 2.89 2.67 5.46
N ILE A 744 1.60 2.90 5.77
CA ILE A 744 1.01 2.49 7.06
C ILE A 744 1.08 0.98 7.22
N SER A 745 0.62 0.20 6.24
CA SER A 745 0.56 -1.26 6.36
C SER A 745 1.93 -1.92 6.42
N LEU A 746 2.93 -1.41 5.68
CA LEU A 746 4.32 -1.88 5.82
C LEU A 746 4.89 -1.55 7.20
N SER A 747 4.60 -0.36 7.76
CA SER A 747 5.04 -0.02 9.11
C SER A 747 4.44 -0.95 10.17
N GLN A 748 3.15 -1.29 10.02
CA GLN A 748 2.45 -2.25 10.88
C GLN A 748 3.07 -3.65 10.80
N SER A 749 3.40 -4.12 9.59
CA SER A 749 4.11 -5.39 9.38
C SER A 749 5.44 -5.44 10.13
N VAL A 750 6.23 -4.36 10.08
CA VAL A 750 7.51 -4.29 10.79
C VAL A 750 7.30 -4.32 12.30
N ILE A 751 6.35 -3.55 12.82
CA ILE A 751 6.03 -3.50 14.26
C ILE A 751 5.62 -4.89 14.77
N LEU A 752 4.80 -5.62 14.01
CA LEU A 752 4.36 -6.96 14.38
C LEU A 752 5.47 -8.01 14.28
N ALA A 753 6.26 -7.99 13.21
CA ALA A 753 7.35 -8.93 13.06
C ALA A 753 8.40 -8.75 14.18
N ALA A 754 8.82 -7.50 14.43
CA ALA A 754 9.80 -7.16 15.47
C ALA A 754 9.24 -7.39 16.88
N GLY A 755 7.96 -7.11 17.10
CA GLY A 755 7.29 -7.25 18.39
C GLY A 755 6.74 -8.64 18.70
N SER A 756 6.79 -9.59 17.76
CA SER A 756 6.12 -10.89 17.87
C SER A 756 6.42 -11.65 19.16
N GLN A 757 7.67 -11.66 19.62
CA GLN A 757 8.07 -12.29 20.89
C GLN A 757 7.77 -11.43 22.12
N PHE A 758 7.79 -10.10 21.98
CA PHE A 758 7.53 -9.16 23.06
C PHE A 758 6.06 -9.23 23.48
N TRP A 759 5.14 -9.13 22.52
CA TRP A 759 3.70 -9.18 22.77
C TRP A 759 3.28 -10.50 23.42
N GLY A 760 3.88 -11.63 23.00
CA GLY A 760 3.71 -12.94 23.64
C GLY A 760 3.86 -12.91 25.15
N ARG A 761 4.95 -12.30 25.63
CA ARG A 761 5.31 -12.25 27.06
C ARG A 761 4.59 -11.16 27.85
N VAL A 762 4.11 -10.11 27.19
CA VAL A 762 3.36 -9.02 27.84
C VAL A 762 1.96 -9.48 28.24
N PHE A 763 1.30 -10.28 27.40
CA PHE A 763 -0.08 -10.70 27.61
C PHE A 763 -0.23 -11.97 28.45
N SER A 764 0.74 -12.89 28.41
CA SER A 764 0.66 -14.13 29.18
C SER A 764 2.03 -14.56 29.70
N SER A 765 2.04 -15.03 30.95
CA SER A 765 3.18 -15.71 31.56
C SER A 765 3.33 -17.16 31.09
N ASP A 766 2.28 -17.76 30.50
CA ASP A 766 2.37 -19.11 29.93
C ASP A 766 3.15 -19.08 28.60
N LEU A 767 4.30 -19.75 28.59
CA LEU A 767 5.16 -19.91 27.43
C LEU A 767 4.46 -20.57 26.23
N ARG A 768 3.44 -21.42 26.45
CA ARG A 768 2.64 -22.03 25.38
C ARG A 768 1.81 -20.98 24.65
N VAL A 769 1.12 -20.12 25.41
CA VAL A 769 0.35 -18.99 24.87
C VAL A 769 1.29 -17.99 24.18
N ALA A 770 2.40 -17.65 24.84
CA ALA A 770 3.36 -16.68 24.31
C ALA A 770 4.03 -17.13 22.99
N SER A 771 4.40 -18.42 22.90
CA SER A 771 5.05 -18.98 21.69
C SER A 771 4.07 -19.19 20.54
N GLY A 772 2.86 -19.68 20.82
CA GLY A 772 1.78 -19.80 19.82
C GLY A 772 1.36 -18.43 19.29
N LEU A 773 1.23 -17.43 20.17
CA LEU A 773 0.93 -16.06 19.77
C LEU A 773 2.02 -15.47 18.86
N ALA A 774 3.31 -15.68 19.18
CA ALA A 774 4.41 -15.18 18.34
C ALA A 774 4.35 -15.73 16.90
N ASN A 775 3.94 -16.99 16.71
CA ASN A 775 3.77 -17.59 15.39
C ASN A 775 2.63 -16.93 14.60
N ILE A 776 1.48 -16.69 15.25
CA ILE A 776 0.34 -16.01 14.62
C ILE A 776 0.67 -14.55 14.31
N LEU A 777 1.33 -13.82 15.21
CA LEU A 777 1.72 -12.43 14.95
C LEU A 777 2.69 -12.31 13.78
N PHE A 778 3.58 -13.28 13.58
CA PHE A 778 4.46 -13.32 12.41
C PHE A 778 3.68 -13.59 11.12
N LEU A 779 2.69 -14.49 11.16
CA LEU A 779 1.77 -14.71 10.03
C LEU A 779 1.00 -13.43 9.70
N LEU A 780 0.47 -12.74 10.70
CA LEU A 780 -0.25 -11.47 10.55
C LEU A 780 0.65 -10.37 9.99
N ALA A 781 1.91 -10.28 10.44
CA ALA A 781 2.89 -9.33 9.91
C ALA A 781 3.05 -9.45 8.39
N ALA A 782 3.12 -10.67 7.86
CA ALA A 782 3.19 -10.91 6.41
C ALA A 782 1.88 -10.55 5.68
N TYR A 783 0.75 -10.66 6.37
CA TYR A 783 -0.59 -10.42 5.82
C TYR A 783 -1.02 -8.94 5.82
N HIS A 784 -0.60 -8.12 6.78
CA HIS A 784 -1.05 -6.72 6.90
C HIS A 784 -0.90 -5.83 5.65
N PRO A 785 0.13 -5.95 4.79
CA PRO A 785 0.20 -5.16 3.57
C PRO A 785 -0.95 -5.45 2.61
N PHE A 786 -1.36 -6.72 2.58
CA PHE A 786 -2.48 -7.23 1.80
C PHE A 786 -3.81 -6.77 2.41
N GLU A 787 -3.95 -6.86 3.73
CA GLU A 787 -5.12 -6.33 4.46
C GLU A 787 -5.33 -4.84 4.17
N GLY A 788 -4.27 -4.03 4.26
CA GLY A 788 -4.33 -2.60 3.97
C GLY A 788 -4.86 -2.30 2.56
N LEU A 789 -4.35 -3.01 1.54
CA LEU A 789 -4.84 -2.88 0.16
C LEU A 789 -6.32 -3.25 0.03
N LEU A 790 -6.73 -4.35 0.67
CA LEU A 790 -8.10 -4.83 0.69
C LEU A 790 -9.05 -3.80 1.34
N ILE A 791 -8.65 -3.23 2.47
CA ILE A 791 -9.40 -2.18 3.18
C ILE A 791 -9.53 -0.93 2.30
N LEU A 792 -8.49 -0.57 1.53
CA LEU A 792 -8.55 0.55 0.58
C LEU A 792 -9.46 0.25 -0.61
N PHE A 793 -9.42 -0.94 -1.19
CA PHE A 793 -10.32 -1.30 -2.30
C PHE A 793 -11.78 -1.24 -1.87
N GLN A 794 -12.08 -1.75 -0.67
CA GLN A 794 -13.39 -1.60 -0.04
C GLN A 794 -13.77 -0.12 0.14
N ALA A 795 -12.85 0.72 0.63
CA ALA A 795 -13.07 2.16 0.77
C ALA A 795 -13.46 2.83 -0.56
N VAL A 796 -12.74 2.51 -1.63
CA VAL A 796 -12.93 3.08 -2.97
C VAL A 796 -14.27 2.62 -3.56
N LEU A 797 -14.59 1.34 -3.48
CA LEU A 797 -15.88 0.84 -3.95
C LEU A 797 -17.04 1.41 -3.15
N ASN A 798 -16.87 1.57 -1.83
CA ASN A 798 -17.85 2.20 -0.97
C ASN A 798 -18.04 3.69 -1.34
N GLY A 799 -16.95 4.43 -1.52
CA GLY A 799 -17.00 5.84 -1.92
C GLY A 799 -17.60 6.05 -3.31
N LEU A 800 -17.39 5.10 -4.24
CA LEU A 800 -17.97 5.10 -5.58
C LEU A 800 -19.41 4.52 -5.63
N ARG A 801 -20.01 4.18 -4.48
CA ARG A 801 -21.37 3.64 -4.35
C ARG A 801 -21.59 2.28 -5.04
N ARG A 802 -20.53 1.48 -5.20
CA ARG A 802 -20.53 0.16 -5.87
C ARG A 802 -20.43 -1.01 -4.90
N HIS A 803 -21.14 -0.94 -3.79
CA HIS A 803 -20.97 -1.93 -2.72
C HIS A 803 -21.55 -3.30 -3.06
N HIS A 804 -22.47 -3.42 -4.04
CA HIS A 804 -22.95 -4.74 -4.49
C HIS A 804 -21.79 -5.65 -4.94
N VAL A 805 -20.76 -5.07 -5.58
CA VAL A 805 -19.54 -5.81 -5.96
C VAL A 805 -18.75 -6.21 -4.72
N ASN A 806 -18.57 -5.30 -3.76
CA ASN A 806 -17.93 -5.58 -2.47
C ASN A 806 -18.70 -6.69 -1.70
N SER A 807 -20.03 -6.70 -1.79
CA SER A 807 -20.87 -7.70 -1.12
C SER A 807 -20.68 -9.10 -1.66
N ILE A 808 -20.67 -9.24 -2.99
CA ILE A 808 -20.43 -10.53 -3.64
C ILE A 808 -19.06 -11.10 -3.25
N PHE A 809 -18.03 -10.24 -3.22
CA PHE A 809 -16.68 -10.64 -2.85
C PHE A 809 -16.52 -11.03 -1.40
N THR A 810 -17.24 -10.36 -0.50
CA THR A 810 -17.20 -10.70 0.92
C THR A 810 -17.96 -12.00 1.20
N LEU A 811 -19.08 -12.25 0.51
CA LEU A 811 -19.75 -13.55 0.54
C LEU A 811 -18.82 -14.67 0.05
N PHE A 812 -18.12 -14.46 -1.07
CA PHE A 812 -17.14 -15.44 -1.57
C PHE A 812 -16.01 -15.69 -0.57
N PHE A 813 -15.50 -14.63 0.07
CA PHE A 813 -14.53 -14.76 1.16
C PHE A 813 -15.07 -15.65 2.27
N CYS A 814 -16.30 -15.48 2.75
CA CYS A 814 -16.84 -16.31 3.82
C CYS A 814 -16.99 -17.77 3.40
N VAL A 815 -17.50 -18.02 2.19
CA VAL A 815 -17.68 -19.38 1.65
C VAL A 815 -16.35 -20.12 1.52
N VAL A 816 -15.25 -19.43 1.25
CA VAL A 816 -13.91 -20.03 1.13
C VAL A 816 -13.17 -20.09 2.47
N SER A 817 -13.18 -19.00 3.24
CA SER A 817 -12.38 -18.86 4.46
C SER A 817 -12.84 -19.77 5.59
N PHE A 818 -14.14 -19.82 5.88
CA PHE A 818 -14.66 -20.57 7.03
C PHE A 818 -14.43 -22.08 6.92
N PRO A 819 -14.76 -22.76 5.80
CA PRO A 819 -14.50 -24.18 5.68
C PRO A 819 -13.00 -24.50 5.80
N ILE A 820 -12.15 -23.70 5.16
CA ILE A 820 -10.69 -23.90 5.25
C ILE A 820 -10.21 -23.67 6.70
N ALA A 821 -10.69 -22.62 7.38
CA ALA A 821 -10.31 -22.33 8.76
C ALA A 821 -10.76 -23.43 9.73
N ILE A 822 -11.98 -23.97 9.58
CA ILE A 822 -12.48 -25.07 10.40
C ILE A 822 -11.69 -26.35 10.14
N ILE A 823 -11.49 -26.73 8.87
CA ILE A 823 -10.71 -27.92 8.50
C ILE A 823 -9.29 -27.80 9.07
N LEU A 824 -8.62 -26.66 8.85
CA LEU A 824 -7.26 -26.46 9.35
C LEU A 824 -7.19 -26.44 10.88
N ALA A 825 -8.18 -25.86 11.57
CA ALA A 825 -8.24 -25.89 13.04
C ALA A 825 -8.44 -27.31 13.59
N MET A 826 -9.14 -28.19 12.87
CA MET A 826 -9.36 -29.59 13.29
C MET A 826 -8.17 -30.52 13.01
N PHE A 827 -7.46 -30.31 11.88
CA PHE A 827 -6.44 -31.25 11.42
C PHE A 827 -4.98 -30.84 11.72
N LEU A 828 -4.71 -29.55 11.99
CA LEU A 828 -3.36 -29.12 12.35
C LEU A 828 -3.07 -29.32 13.84
N PRO A 829 -1.82 -29.63 14.22
CA PRO A 829 -1.41 -29.78 15.62
C PRO A 829 -1.43 -28.45 16.41
N ASP A 830 -1.31 -27.32 15.73
CA ASP A 830 -1.51 -25.97 16.30
C ASP A 830 -2.80 -25.39 15.72
N GLN A 831 -3.87 -25.56 16.49
CA GLN A 831 -5.25 -25.39 16.04
C GLN A 831 -5.58 -23.90 15.87
N ALA A 832 -5.07 -23.06 16.77
CA ALA A 832 -5.17 -21.61 16.67
C ALA A 832 -4.46 -21.08 15.42
N LEU A 833 -3.24 -21.56 15.13
CA LEU A 833 -2.54 -21.20 13.90
C LEU A 833 -3.31 -21.65 12.65
N GLY A 834 -3.85 -22.87 12.66
CA GLY A 834 -4.65 -23.40 11.56
C GLY A 834 -5.86 -22.52 11.21
N TYR A 835 -6.57 -22.04 12.23
CA TYR A 835 -7.67 -21.10 12.05
C TYR A 835 -7.23 -19.81 11.35
N TRP A 836 -6.16 -19.16 11.84
CA TRP A 836 -5.64 -17.92 11.26
C TRP A 836 -5.10 -18.09 9.84
N VAL A 837 -4.51 -19.24 9.52
CA VAL A 837 -4.10 -19.57 8.14
C VAL A 837 -5.32 -19.66 7.22
N GLY A 838 -6.42 -20.27 7.67
CA GLY A 838 -7.65 -20.35 6.87
C GLY A 838 -8.28 -18.98 6.59
N ILE A 839 -8.37 -18.13 7.63
CA ILE A 839 -8.90 -16.77 7.50
C ILE A 839 -8.02 -15.90 6.58
N THR A 840 -6.70 -15.91 6.76
CA THR A 840 -5.76 -15.13 5.92
C THR A 840 -5.75 -15.60 4.46
N THR A 841 -5.89 -16.91 4.22
CA THR A 841 -6.06 -17.48 2.88
C THR A 841 -7.30 -16.91 2.20
N GLY A 842 -8.42 -16.86 2.92
CA GLY A 842 -9.64 -16.23 2.44
C GLY A 842 -9.41 -14.79 2.00
N TYR A 843 -8.77 -13.97 2.84
CA TYR A 843 -8.53 -12.57 2.50
C TYR A 843 -7.65 -12.40 1.26
N PHE A 844 -6.67 -13.28 1.07
CA PHE A 844 -5.85 -13.30 -0.14
C PHE A 844 -6.70 -13.56 -1.39
N THR A 845 -7.65 -14.51 -1.34
CA THR A 845 -8.57 -14.74 -2.47
C THR A 845 -9.39 -13.49 -2.80
N ARG A 846 -9.83 -12.73 -1.78
CA ARG A 846 -10.59 -11.48 -1.97
C ARG A 846 -9.75 -10.41 -2.68
N ILE A 847 -8.47 -10.31 -2.38
CA ILE A 847 -7.54 -9.38 -3.05
C ILE A 847 -7.35 -9.73 -4.52
N VAL A 848 -7.16 -11.01 -4.81
CA VAL A 848 -7.02 -11.49 -6.19
C VAL A 848 -8.27 -11.12 -7.02
N LEU A 849 -9.46 -11.28 -6.43
CA LEU A 849 -10.72 -10.88 -7.07
C LEU A 849 -10.79 -9.36 -7.33
N TYR A 850 -10.36 -8.54 -6.37
CA TYR A 850 -10.30 -7.08 -6.55
C TYR A 850 -9.36 -6.67 -7.70
N ILE A 851 -8.17 -7.27 -7.77
CA ILE A 851 -7.20 -6.99 -8.82
C ILE A 851 -7.73 -7.44 -10.19
N ALA A 852 -8.31 -8.64 -10.26
CA ALA A 852 -8.87 -9.19 -11.49
C ALA A 852 -9.98 -8.30 -12.08
N ILE A 853 -10.95 -7.85 -11.25
CA ILE A 853 -12.00 -6.94 -11.71
C ILE A 853 -11.42 -5.60 -12.15
N THR A 854 -10.42 -5.08 -11.45
CA THR A 854 -9.78 -3.80 -11.82
C THR A 854 -9.14 -3.90 -13.21
N ILE A 855 -8.45 -5.01 -13.50
CA ILE A 855 -7.84 -5.27 -14.82
C ILE A 855 -8.92 -5.37 -15.91
N VAL A 856 -10.03 -6.06 -15.63
CA VAL A 856 -11.16 -6.16 -16.57
C VAL A 856 -11.81 -4.81 -16.81
N TYR A 857 -11.99 -3.98 -15.78
CA TYR A 857 -12.52 -2.63 -15.96
C TYR A 857 -11.61 -1.75 -16.80
N LEU A 858 -10.29 -1.83 -16.59
CA LEU A 858 -9.31 -1.12 -17.40
C LEU A 858 -9.34 -1.56 -18.87
N SER A 859 -9.52 -2.85 -19.14
CA SER A 859 -9.62 -3.39 -20.50
C SER A 859 -10.95 -3.02 -21.18
N VAL A 860 -12.06 -2.97 -20.45
CA VAL A 860 -13.34 -2.50 -21.01
C VAL A 860 -13.28 -1.00 -21.33
N ILE A 861 -12.72 -0.18 -20.44
CA ILE A 861 -12.59 1.27 -20.67
C ILE A 861 -11.69 1.56 -21.89
N SER A 862 -10.59 0.82 -22.07
CA SER A 862 -9.74 0.98 -23.26
C SER A 862 -10.50 0.58 -24.53
N THR A 863 -11.29 -0.48 -24.48
CA THR A 863 -12.09 -0.96 -25.62
C THR A 863 -13.23 0.00 -25.98
N VAL A 864 -13.92 0.58 -25.01
CA VAL A 864 -14.99 1.56 -25.24
C VAL A 864 -14.42 2.89 -25.73
N SER A 865 -13.29 3.34 -25.17
CA SER A 865 -12.60 4.56 -25.66
C SER A 865 -12.16 4.39 -27.11
N TYR A 866 -11.67 3.20 -27.47
CA TYR A 866 -11.29 2.82 -28.83
C TYR A 866 -12.49 2.72 -29.79
N ALA A 867 -13.65 2.24 -29.32
CA ALA A 867 -14.88 2.18 -30.11
C ALA A 867 -15.48 3.58 -30.34
N GLN A 868 -15.44 4.47 -29.34
CA GLN A 868 -15.93 5.85 -29.44
C GLN A 868 -15.11 6.68 -30.43
N THR A 869 -13.78 6.48 -30.50
CA THR A 869 -12.95 7.09 -31.54
C THR A 869 -13.33 6.58 -32.93
N ARG A 870 -13.65 5.29 -33.07
CA ARG A 870 -14.02 4.70 -34.37
C ARG A 870 -15.39 5.15 -34.89
N ILE A 871 -16.37 5.34 -34.00
CA ILE A 871 -17.72 5.82 -34.37
C ILE A 871 -17.67 7.29 -34.84
N LYS A 872 -16.82 8.11 -34.20
CA LYS A 872 -16.54 9.48 -34.65
C LYS A 872 -15.84 9.55 -36.01
N GLU A 873 -15.11 8.51 -36.38
CA GLU A 873 -14.44 8.41 -37.68
C GLU A 873 -15.34 7.83 -38.79
N SER A 874 -16.43 7.11 -38.44
CA SER A 874 -17.27 6.41 -39.41
C SER A 874 -18.60 7.11 -39.78
N THR A 875 -18.90 8.30 -39.25
CA THR A 875 -20.11 9.07 -39.62
C THR A 875 -19.77 10.54 -39.90
N PRO A 876 -19.59 10.95 -41.18
CA PRO A 876 -19.36 12.35 -41.55
C PRO A 876 -20.62 13.11 -41.99
N LEU A 877 -21.81 12.50 -42.02
CA LEU A 877 -23.02 13.13 -42.57
C LEU A 877 -24.24 12.87 -41.68
N VAL A 878 -25.02 13.94 -41.47
CA VAL A 878 -26.18 14.10 -40.57
C VAL A 878 -25.81 14.47 -39.12
N ALA A 879 -25.40 15.73 -38.95
CA ALA A 879 -25.20 16.37 -37.64
C ALA A 879 -26.17 17.55 -37.40
N ASN A 880 -27.29 17.60 -38.13
CA ASN A 880 -28.41 18.48 -37.83
C ASN A 880 -29.64 17.59 -37.65
N ASP A 881 -30.38 17.78 -36.55
CA ASP A 881 -31.58 17.05 -36.12
C ASP A 881 -31.39 15.81 -35.22
N ILE A 882 -30.61 15.96 -34.12
CA ILE A 882 -30.78 15.11 -32.94
C ILE A 882 -31.18 16.00 -31.75
N PRO A 883 -32.35 15.80 -31.11
CA PRO A 883 -32.79 16.62 -29.98
C PRO A 883 -31.82 16.48 -28.79
N GLN A 884 -31.46 17.62 -28.17
CA GLN A 884 -30.54 17.72 -27.02
C GLN A 884 -31.05 17.09 -25.70
N HIS A 885 -32.15 16.34 -25.72
CA HIS A 885 -32.66 15.60 -24.57
C HIS A 885 -33.09 14.20 -25.00
N THR A 886 -32.13 13.31 -25.18
CA THR A 886 -32.40 11.87 -25.09
C THR A 886 -31.40 11.28 -24.10
N GLU A 887 -31.91 10.85 -22.95
CA GLU A 887 -31.18 10.04 -21.99
C GLU A 887 -30.61 8.83 -22.74
N ILE A 888 -29.28 8.71 -22.79
CA ILE A 888 -28.64 7.49 -23.25
C ILE A 888 -28.99 6.43 -22.19
N PRO A 889 -29.77 5.38 -22.51
CA PRO A 889 -30.12 4.37 -21.54
C PRO A 889 -28.84 3.72 -21.03
N CYS A 890 -28.78 3.55 -19.71
CA CYS A 890 -27.76 2.81 -19.00
C CYS A 890 -27.47 1.47 -19.71
N TYR A 891 -26.38 1.42 -20.50
CA TYR A 891 -25.91 0.24 -21.22
C TYR A 891 -25.25 -0.77 -20.26
N ILE A 892 -25.92 -1.06 -19.14
CA ILE A 892 -25.57 -2.07 -18.15
C ILE A 892 -26.65 -3.18 -18.10
N SER A 893 -27.81 -3.01 -18.74
CA SER A 893 -28.85 -4.05 -18.80
C SER A 893 -28.67 -5.11 -19.91
N THR A 894 -27.69 -4.97 -20.81
CA THR A 894 -27.44 -5.93 -21.91
C THR A 894 -26.09 -6.65 -21.81
N VAL A 895 -25.67 -7.02 -20.59
CA VAL A 895 -24.59 -8.02 -20.39
C VAL A 895 -25.10 -9.47 -20.58
N GLY A 896 -26.36 -9.66 -20.99
CA GLY A 896 -26.93 -10.97 -21.34
C GLY A 896 -26.46 -11.56 -22.68
N GLY A 897 -25.71 -10.82 -23.51
CA GLY A 897 -25.39 -11.22 -24.89
C GLY A 897 -23.92 -11.56 -25.20
N PHE A 898 -22.99 -11.44 -24.25
CA PHE A 898 -21.57 -11.67 -24.51
C PHE A 898 -21.08 -13.03 -23.99
N GLY A 899 -21.35 -14.08 -24.77
CA GLY A 899 -20.52 -15.28 -24.91
C GLY A 899 -20.17 -16.07 -23.63
N CYS A 900 -20.95 -17.12 -23.39
CA CYS A 900 -20.73 -18.20 -22.40
C CYS A 900 -19.30 -18.80 -22.40
N LEU A 901 -18.56 -18.68 -23.51
CA LEU A 901 -17.19 -19.19 -23.66
C LEU A 901 -16.15 -18.37 -22.88
N LYS A 902 -16.32 -17.04 -22.74
CA LYS A 902 -15.39 -16.20 -21.95
C LYS A 902 -15.63 -16.32 -20.45
N TRP A 903 -16.86 -16.59 -20.02
CA TRP A 903 -17.18 -16.88 -18.62
C TRP A 903 -16.59 -18.21 -18.15
N LYS A 904 -16.60 -19.25 -18.99
CA LYS A 904 -15.91 -20.51 -18.71
C LYS A 904 -14.39 -20.35 -18.61
N ILE A 905 -13.77 -19.58 -19.51
CA ILE A 905 -12.33 -19.26 -19.46
C ILE A 905 -11.99 -18.37 -18.26
N PHE A 906 -12.89 -17.48 -17.85
CA PHE A 906 -12.76 -16.63 -16.67
C PHE A 906 -12.82 -17.45 -15.37
N LEU A 907 -13.80 -18.34 -15.25
CA LEU A 907 -13.89 -19.32 -14.15
C LEU A 907 -12.70 -20.26 -14.13
N LEU A 908 -12.24 -20.75 -15.29
CA LEU A 908 -11.07 -21.62 -15.41
C LEU A 908 -9.76 -20.89 -15.00
N LYS A 909 -9.63 -19.60 -15.33
CA LYS A 909 -8.49 -18.76 -14.92
C LYS A 909 -8.52 -18.43 -13.43
N ILE A 910 -9.70 -18.25 -12.84
CA ILE A 910 -9.86 -18.09 -11.38
C ILE A 910 -9.58 -19.40 -10.66
N LEU A 911 -10.03 -20.54 -11.19
CA LEU A 911 -9.70 -21.87 -10.64
C LEU A 911 -8.19 -22.14 -10.71
N LEU A 912 -7.53 -21.82 -11.83
CA LEU A 912 -6.07 -21.91 -11.97
C LEU A 912 -5.33 -20.94 -11.03
N LEU A 913 -5.89 -19.77 -10.73
CA LEU A 913 -5.34 -18.82 -9.77
C LEU A 913 -5.55 -19.26 -8.32
N LEU A 914 -6.65 -19.92 -7.99
CA LEU A 914 -6.89 -20.56 -6.69
C LEU A 914 -5.92 -21.73 -6.45
N VAL A 915 -5.59 -22.49 -7.50
CA VAL A 915 -4.54 -23.53 -7.47
C VAL A 915 -3.14 -22.90 -7.29
N LEU A 916 -2.93 -21.64 -7.69
CA LEU A 916 -1.72 -20.85 -7.43
C LEU A 916 -1.67 -20.17 -6.05
N VAL A 917 -2.71 -20.30 -5.20
CA VAL A 917 -2.69 -19.86 -3.77
C VAL A 917 -2.16 -20.97 -2.84
N ILE A 918 -2.25 -22.23 -3.28
CA ILE A 918 -1.70 -23.41 -2.59
C ILE A 918 -0.17 -23.35 -2.32
N PRO A 919 0.70 -22.71 -3.14
CA PRO A 919 2.14 -22.71 -2.92
C PRO A 919 2.62 -21.71 -1.85
N PHE A 920 1.75 -21.11 -1.04
CA PHE A 920 2.16 -20.35 0.17
C PHE A 920 1.97 -21.10 1.50
N ILE A 921 1.24 -22.23 1.49
CA ILE A 921 1.27 -23.22 2.58
C ILE A 921 2.70 -23.73 2.90
N PRO A 922 3.64 -23.87 1.93
CA PRO A 922 5.01 -24.32 2.20
C PRO A 922 5.93 -23.30 2.90
N LEU A 923 5.61 -22.00 2.89
CA LEU A 923 6.43 -21.01 3.63
C LEU A 923 6.29 -21.16 5.15
N ILE A 924 5.17 -21.74 5.61
CA ILE A 924 4.94 -22.14 7.00
C ILE A 924 5.62 -23.49 7.28
N GLY A 925 5.64 -24.39 6.29
CA GLY A 925 6.36 -25.68 6.36
C GLY A 925 7.87 -25.55 6.61
N CYS A 926 8.51 -24.47 6.15
CA CYS A 926 9.95 -24.24 6.36
C CYS A 926 10.35 -23.96 7.82
N ARG A 927 9.42 -23.56 8.70
CA ARG A 927 9.66 -23.48 10.16
C ARG A 927 9.00 -24.61 10.94
N TYR A 928 7.94 -25.21 10.41
CA TYR A 928 7.25 -26.34 11.04
C TYR A 928 8.10 -27.64 11.03
N SER A 929 8.99 -27.80 10.05
CA SER A 929 9.89 -28.96 9.99
C SER A 929 10.97 -28.98 11.08
N THR A 930 11.14 -27.91 11.87
CA THR A 930 12.19 -27.80 12.89
C THR A 930 11.72 -28.05 14.32
N TYR A 931 10.43 -28.30 14.56
CA TYR A 931 9.91 -28.62 15.90
C TYR A 931 8.89 -29.78 15.85
N LYS A 932 9.28 -30.91 16.45
CA LYS A 932 8.50 -32.14 16.75
C LYS A 932 8.32 -33.16 15.62
N LYS A 933 9.27 -34.11 15.58
CA LYS A 933 9.01 -35.55 15.48
C LYS A 933 8.84 -36.08 16.91
N GLU A 934 7.62 -36.32 17.38
CA GLU A 934 7.29 -37.38 18.35
C GLU A 934 5.77 -37.38 18.62
N ILE A 935 5.21 -38.59 18.65
CA ILE A 935 3.82 -38.97 19.00
C ILE A 935 2.83 -38.98 17.82
N TYR A 936 2.75 -40.13 17.15
CA TYR A 936 1.48 -40.65 16.62
C TYR A 936 1.40 -42.13 16.99
N ASN A 937 0.61 -42.43 18.04
CA ASN A 937 -0.14 -43.68 18.10
C ASN A 937 -1.55 -43.32 17.62
N ILE A 938 -1.92 -43.87 16.46
CA ILE A 938 -3.22 -43.65 15.83
C ILE A 938 -4.17 -44.72 16.36
N SER A 939 -5.06 -44.30 17.25
CA SER A 939 -6.35 -44.92 17.52
C SER A 939 -7.29 -43.81 18.00
N TYR A 940 -8.57 -43.88 17.65
CA TYR A 940 -9.65 -42.90 17.86
C TYR A 940 -9.86 -41.84 16.76
N ILE A 941 -10.37 -42.31 15.61
CA ILE A 941 -10.93 -41.48 14.51
C ILE A 941 -12.47 -41.42 14.57
N GLN A 942 -13.13 -41.90 15.64
CA GLN A 942 -14.59 -42.13 15.58
C GLN A 942 -15.49 -41.01 16.11
N ALA A 943 -15.00 -40.07 16.93
CA ALA A 943 -15.85 -39.02 17.51
C ALA A 943 -16.17 -37.79 16.61
N PRO A 944 -15.29 -37.32 15.69
CA PRO A 944 -15.55 -36.08 14.95
C PRO A 944 -16.44 -36.22 13.71
N LEU A 945 -16.79 -37.45 13.30
CA LEU A 945 -17.74 -37.66 12.18
C LEU A 945 -19.19 -37.31 12.58
N ASP A 946 -19.54 -37.52 13.85
CA ASP A 946 -20.91 -37.30 14.33
C ASP A 946 -21.29 -35.81 14.38
N VAL A 947 -20.31 -34.94 14.62
CA VAL A 947 -20.51 -33.47 14.60
C VAL A 947 -20.64 -32.96 13.16
N PHE A 948 -19.97 -33.58 12.21
CA PHE A 948 -20.07 -33.23 10.78
C PHE A 948 -21.45 -33.56 10.20
N CYS A 949 -22.08 -34.65 10.68
CA CYS A 949 -23.43 -35.04 10.29
C CYS A 949 -24.53 -34.12 10.86
N LEU A 950 -24.29 -33.45 12.00
CA LEU A 950 -25.27 -32.58 12.66
C LEU A 950 -25.41 -31.19 12.03
N ILE A 951 -24.41 -30.71 11.28
CA ILE A 951 -24.39 -29.33 10.77
C ILE A 951 -24.91 -29.21 9.33
N PHE A 952 -24.97 -30.31 8.55
CA PHE A 952 -25.18 -30.25 7.09
C PHE A 952 -26.34 -31.05 6.49
N LEU A 953 -27.19 -31.71 7.28
CA LEU A 953 -28.39 -32.39 6.73
C LEU A 953 -29.69 -31.65 7.11
N PRO A 954 -30.57 -31.32 6.15
CA PRO A 954 -31.92 -30.91 6.48
C PRO A 954 -32.67 -32.11 7.08
N PHE A 955 -33.45 -31.83 8.13
CA PHE A 955 -34.37 -32.76 8.79
C PHE A 955 -35.05 -33.71 7.79
N ASN A 956 -34.67 -34.99 7.84
CA ASN A 956 -35.53 -36.16 7.60
C ASN A 956 -34.64 -37.41 7.52
N TYR A 957 -34.34 -38.05 8.65
CA TYR A 957 -34.14 -39.50 8.72
C TYR A 957 -34.13 -39.92 10.19
N THR A 958 -35.25 -40.50 10.63
CA THR A 958 -35.34 -41.30 11.86
C THR A 958 -34.73 -42.67 11.61
N ILE A 959 -33.68 -43.04 12.33
CA ILE A 959 -33.18 -44.43 12.43
C ILE A 959 -32.92 -44.74 13.91
N PRO A 960 -33.31 -45.93 14.41
CA PRO A 960 -33.64 -46.13 15.81
C PRO A 960 -32.42 -46.44 16.68
N LEU A 961 -32.51 -46.00 17.93
CA LEU A 961 -31.66 -46.44 19.04
C LEU A 961 -31.80 -47.96 19.21
N ASN A 962 -30.73 -48.72 18.95
CA ASN A 962 -30.52 -49.98 19.66
C ASN A 962 -29.05 -50.44 19.58
N GLN A 963 -28.58 -50.92 20.75
CA GLN A 963 -27.39 -51.74 21.03
C GLN A 963 -26.09 -51.05 21.48
N THR A 964 -26.06 -50.74 22.79
CA THR A 964 -25.23 -51.36 23.86
C THR A 964 -23.71 -51.61 23.70
N ILE A 965 -23.02 -51.17 24.78
CA ILE A 965 -21.67 -51.41 25.33
C ILE A 965 -20.57 -50.45 24.86
#